data_AF-A0AAD5CAR2-F1
#
_entry.id   AF-A0AAD5CAR2-F1
#
_cell.length_a   1.000
_cell.length_b   1.000
_cell.length_c   1.000
_cell.angle_alpha   90.00
_cell.angle_beta   90.00
_cell.angle_gamma   90.00
#
_symmetry.space_group_name_H-M   'P 1'
#
loop_
_entity.id
_entity.type
_entity.pdbx_description
1 polymer ?
#
loop_
_entity_poly.entity_id
_entity_poly.type
_entity_poly.pdbx_seq_one_letter_code
_entity_poly.pdbx_strand_id
1 'polypeptide(L)'
;MVAIGSKALPLRRHRNCDSVGECSMAREDDTYNQGGRKRNMGRKSMKKSKGVESGGAASETHKSNQYSNNQESSVPHTSFLRQQVDPETAKYFAEISNVIEGTEIDMEERSSICGNALEETRGKEVELATDYIISHTLQTLLQGCALDQLCTFLQNCSKDFPQISMDRSGSHVAETALKSLASHLQENGTQSLIEVTLNEICQAIVVNPVDVMVNCHGSHVLRSLLCLCKGTPLDSSDFHSKKSSAALAQRLNFKSSRSDGSGSYGLHPGFPDMLKFLVSEILKAAKKDIELLQVDQYGSLVLQTALKLLAGDEQELMHVIPVILGCKGNLIDTNVVKRLLSLVKQPAFSHLMEVILEVAPETLYSELITKVFRNSLFEMSSHHCGNFVIQALISHARSEDHVELIWTELGKKFKDVFGMGKSGVVASLLATCHRLHTHEQQCCQALIGAVCMENEPPRCIVPRILFLDNYFYCKDKSNWDWPSGARMHTIGTLILQTVFRLPTDFIHAFISSMTSLEENHLLDTTKDSGGARVIEAFLNSEASGKQKRKLIIKFKGHFGELSVLQSGSFTVEKCFDVSSVALREVIVSELSEVQAELSKTKQGPHLLRKFDVDGYAKRPDQWKSRQTSRESTYNDFISTFGSNTTKSSYKEAHSTHDRPKSQQEKLKDMRKEIDTHLTSSHTPFLANKPFKSSGQKRHSEGNESRPAKFTKHNVEDVAKSKKSHRKRKHDG
;
A
#
# COMPACT_ATOMS: atom_id res chain seq x y z
N MET A 1 23.72 49.71 -31.57
CA MET A 1 24.70 50.65 -30.96
C MET A 1 24.58 50.54 -29.43
N VAL A 2 25.70 50.65 -28.71
CA VAL A 2 25.92 50.94 -27.27
C VAL A 2 24.64 51.13 -26.42
N ALA A 3 24.26 50.31 -25.41
CA ALA A 3 24.90 49.75 -24.20
C ALA A 3 24.74 50.60 -22.91
N ILE A 4 24.86 49.93 -21.74
CA ILE A 4 24.66 50.32 -20.30
C ILE A 4 23.43 49.59 -19.69
N GLY A 5 23.50 48.85 -18.58
CA GLY A 5 24.65 48.42 -17.77
C GLY A 5 24.20 47.68 -16.49
N SER A 6 24.57 46.40 -16.33
CA SER A 6 24.11 45.53 -15.24
C SER A 6 24.95 45.66 -13.97
N LYS A 7 24.33 45.60 -12.77
CA LYS A 7 25.03 45.44 -11.48
C LYS A 7 24.86 44.03 -10.91
N ALA A 8 25.96 43.44 -10.47
CA ALA A 8 26.02 42.07 -9.92
C ALA A 8 25.97 42.04 -8.38
N LEU A 9 25.53 40.92 -7.83
CA LEU A 9 25.54 40.61 -6.39
C LEU A 9 26.89 40.00 -5.97
N PRO A 10 27.39 40.23 -4.74
CA PRO A 10 28.74 39.85 -4.33
C PRO A 10 28.88 38.38 -3.88
N LEU A 11 30.00 37.78 -4.29
CA LEU A 11 30.45 36.43 -3.91
C LEU A 11 31.00 36.38 -2.47
N ARG A 12 30.69 35.29 -1.74
CA ARG A 12 31.20 35.02 -0.39
C ARG A 12 32.66 34.51 -0.46
N ARG A 13 33.59 35.12 0.28
CA ARG A 13 35.02 34.76 0.30
C ARG A 13 35.34 33.62 1.28
N HIS A 14 36.30 32.78 0.91
CA HIS A 14 37.07 31.94 1.85
C HIS A 14 37.97 32.80 2.76
N ARG A 15 38.25 32.30 3.97
CA ARG A 15 39.41 32.67 4.79
C ARG A 15 39.96 31.44 5.51
N ASN A 16 41.22 31.12 5.25
CA ASN A 16 42.08 30.42 6.21
C ASN A 16 42.70 31.47 7.14
N CYS A 17 43.04 31.08 8.37
CA CYS A 17 44.18 31.66 9.09
C CYS A 17 44.63 30.69 10.18
N ASP A 18 45.91 30.29 10.12
CA ASP A 18 46.61 29.54 11.16
C ASP A 18 47.39 30.47 12.09
N SER A 19 48.04 29.87 13.10
CA SER A 19 49.01 30.43 14.07
C SER A 19 48.43 31.31 15.19
N VAL A 20 48.92 31.30 16.44
CA VAL A 20 49.65 30.39 17.36
C VAL A 20 49.93 31.26 18.59
N GLY A 21 49.86 30.72 19.82
CA GLY A 21 50.20 31.44 21.04
C GLY A 21 50.16 30.50 22.26
N GLU A 22 51.31 30.26 22.89
CA GLU A 22 51.56 29.11 23.78
C GLU A 22 51.41 29.43 25.28
N CYS A 23 50.96 28.43 26.06
CA CYS A 23 51.50 27.97 27.37
C CYS A 23 50.56 26.85 27.90
N SER A 24 50.92 25.56 27.88
CA SER A 24 51.76 24.84 28.86
C SER A 24 51.21 24.91 30.31
N MET A 25 50.89 23.85 31.06
CA MET A 25 50.83 22.38 30.87
C MET A 25 49.76 21.81 31.89
N ALA A 26 49.50 20.53 32.14
CA ALA A 26 49.95 19.23 31.61
C ALA A 26 48.96 18.10 32.02
N ARG A 27 48.78 17.08 31.16
CA ARG A 27 48.35 15.67 31.47
C ARG A 27 46.94 15.48 32.07
N GLU A 28 46.19 14.40 31.78
CA GLU A 28 46.58 13.08 31.25
C GLU A 28 45.45 12.47 30.37
N ASP A 29 45.80 11.40 29.63
CA ASP A 29 45.02 10.71 28.59
C ASP A 29 43.81 9.88 29.16
N ASP A 30 42.91 9.24 28.39
CA ASP A 30 42.91 8.91 26.96
C ASP A 30 41.47 8.77 26.37
N THR A 31 41.37 8.50 25.07
CA THR A 31 40.22 8.82 24.22
C THR A 31 39.43 7.62 23.67
N TYR A 32 38.10 7.83 23.55
CA TYR A 32 37.23 7.09 22.63
C TYR A 32 37.59 7.41 21.17
N ASN A 33 37.38 6.47 20.24
CA ASN A 33 37.01 6.88 18.88
C ASN A 33 36.10 5.92 18.11
N GLN A 34 35.21 6.50 17.32
CA GLN A 34 34.19 5.81 16.52
C GLN A 34 34.63 5.70 15.05
N GLY A 35 34.35 4.56 14.41
CA GLY A 35 34.65 4.32 12.99
C GLY A 35 33.41 4.20 12.11
N GLY A 36 32.99 5.29 11.45
CA GLY A 36 31.89 5.27 10.49
C GLY A 36 32.27 4.66 9.13
N ARG A 37 31.48 3.70 8.62
CA ARG A 37 31.72 3.05 7.32
C ARG A 37 31.06 3.82 6.16
N LYS A 38 31.87 4.42 5.27
CA LYS A 38 31.43 4.82 3.92
C LYS A 38 31.41 3.59 2.99
N ARG A 39 30.34 3.45 2.19
CA ARG A 39 30.27 2.51 1.06
C ARG A 39 30.94 3.12 -0.17
N ASN A 40 31.65 2.31 -0.96
CA ASN A 40 32.01 2.67 -2.33
C ASN A 40 31.99 1.42 -3.23
N MET A 41 31.60 1.60 -4.49
CA MET A 41 31.43 0.51 -5.47
C MET A 41 32.69 0.34 -6.35
N GLY A 42 33.04 -0.89 -6.70
CA GLY A 42 34.14 -1.20 -7.62
C GLY A 42 34.05 -2.59 -8.23
N ARG A 43 33.95 -2.67 -9.58
CA ARG A 43 33.98 -3.93 -10.36
C ARG A 43 35.42 -4.28 -10.76
N LYS A 44 35.74 -5.59 -10.77
CA LYS A 44 36.75 -6.36 -11.55
C LYS A 44 37.37 -7.45 -10.64
N SER A 45 37.81 -8.63 -11.06
CA SER A 45 37.72 -9.51 -12.25
C SER A 45 38.71 -10.67 -11.98
N MET A 46 38.52 -11.85 -12.56
CA MET A 46 39.28 -13.09 -12.25
C MET A 46 40.82 -13.00 -12.24
N LYS A 47 41.47 -13.84 -11.40
CA LYS A 47 42.47 -14.84 -11.87
C LYS A 47 42.74 -15.97 -10.86
N LYS A 48 43.08 -17.15 -11.39
CA LYS A 48 43.56 -18.35 -10.66
C LYS A 48 45.06 -18.27 -10.33
N SER A 49 45.48 -18.90 -9.23
CA SER A 49 46.78 -19.56 -9.10
C SER A 49 46.67 -20.81 -8.21
N LYS A 50 47.60 -21.76 -8.35
CA LYS A 50 47.64 -23.07 -7.64
C LYS A 50 48.83 -23.15 -6.67
N GLY A 51 48.69 -23.95 -5.61
CA GLY A 51 49.80 -24.63 -4.90
C GLY A 51 50.55 -23.78 -3.85
N VAL A 52 51.25 -24.34 -2.84
CA VAL A 52 51.41 -25.74 -2.34
C VAL A 52 51.63 -25.67 -0.80
N GLU A 53 51.40 -26.79 -0.10
CA GLU A 53 51.79 -27.23 1.27
C GLU A 53 52.96 -26.45 1.96
N SER A 54 53.09 -26.33 3.30
CA SER A 54 52.87 -27.32 4.37
C SER A 54 53.11 -26.74 5.79
N GLY A 55 52.59 -27.38 6.84
CA GLY A 55 53.27 -27.50 8.15
C GLY A 55 52.91 -26.60 9.36
N GLY A 56 52.26 -27.20 10.38
CA GLY A 56 52.68 -27.01 11.79
C GLY A 56 51.78 -26.23 12.79
N ALA A 57 50.99 -26.98 13.57
CA ALA A 57 50.62 -26.84 15.01
C ALA A 57 50.77 -25.50 15.81
N ALA A 58 50.00 -25.20 16.87
CA ALA A 58 48.71 -25.68 17.42
C ALA A 58 48.32 -24.81 18.63
N SER A 59 47.04 -24.48 18.84
CA SER A 59 46.46 -24.18 20.18
C SER A 59 44.91 -24.11 20.18
N GLU A 60 44.31 -25.13 20.81
CA GLU A 60 43.13 -25.13 21.69
C GLU A 60 41.85 -24.29 21.38
N THR A 61 40.97 -24.92 20.61
CA THR A 61 39.59 -25.32 20.99
C THR A 61 38.85 -24.58 22.13
N HIS A 62 37.65 -24.05 21.82
CA HIS A 62 36.46 -24.24 22.67
C HIS A 62 35.23 -24.63 21.81
N LYS A 63 34.36 -25.48 22.37
CA LYS A 63 33.44 -26.35 21.61
C LYS A 63 32.08 -25.70 21.30
N SER A 64 31.56 -25.92 20.10
CA SER A 64 30.12 -25.91 19.80
C SER A 64 29.61 -27.35 19.73
N ASN A 65 28.58 -27.70 20.51
CA ASN A 65 28.10 -29.07 20.62
C ASN A 65 27.45 -29.59 19.33
N GLN A 66 27.76 -30.84 19.00
CA GLN A 66 27.03 -31.65 18.02
C GLN A 66 25.64 -32.01 18.58
N TYR A 67 24.63 -32.01 17.72
CA TYR A 67 23.45 -32.85 17.90
C TYR A 67 23.55 -34.06 16.95
N SER A 68 23.15 -35.22 17.44
CA SER A 68 23.51 -36.52 16.87
C SER A 68 22.80 -36.85 15.57
N ASN A 69 23.53 -37.51 14.65
CA ASN A 69 22.93 -38.23 13.53
C ASN A 69 21.96 -39.31 14.05
N ASN A 70 20.71 -39.26 13.61
CA ASN A 70 19.94 -40.47 13.34
C ASN A 70 19.85 -40.61 11.81
N GLN A 71 20.44 -41.68 11.27
CA GLN A 71 20.28 -42.03 9.86
C GLN A 71 18.92 -42.71 9.67
N GLU A 72 17.97 -41.99 9.10
CA GLU A 72 17.02 -42.59 8.16
C GLU A 72 17.40 -42.15 6.75
N SER A 73 17.23 -43.05 5.77
CA SER A 73 17.84 -42.91 4.45
C SER A 73 17.25 -41.73 3.67
N SER A 74 18.01 -40.64 3.57
CA SER A 74 17.77 -39.61 2.58
C SER A 74 17.93 -40.20 1.18
N VAL A 75 16.87 -40.14 0.38
CA VAL A 75 16.96 -40.39 -1.05
C VAL A 75 17.91 -39.33 -1.61
N PRO A 76 18.98 -39.70 -2.34
CA PRO A 76 19.89 -38.72 -2.88
C PRO A 76 19.15 -37.88 -3.92
N HIS A 77 19.06 -36.56 -3.71
CA HIS A 77 18.67 -35.64 -4.78
C HIS A 77 19.69 -35.78 -5.91
N THR A 78 19.32 -36.53 -6.95
CA THR A 78 20.06 -36.55 -8.21
C THR A 78 20.03 -35.15 -8.78
N SER A 79 21.15 -34.43 -8.69
CA SER A 79 21.32 -33.15 -9.36
C SER A 79 20.98 -33.32 -10.85
N PHE A 80 19.90 -32.70 -11.29
CA PHE A 80 19.44 -32.79 -12.67
C PHE A 80 20.55 -32.28 -13.60
N LEU A 81 21.11 -33.19 -14.40
CA LEU A 81 22.07 -32.84 -15.42
C LEU A 81 21.30 -32.24 -16.59
N ARG A 82 21.30 -30.90 -16.65
CA ARG A 82 20.75 -30.17 -17.80
C ARG A 82 21.39 -30.69 -19.08
N GLN A 83 20.58 -31.27 -19.96
CA GLN A 83 21.04 -31.66 -21.29
C GLN A 83 21.42 -30.40 -22.08
N GLN A 84 22.49 -30.49 -22.86
CA GLN A 84 22.93 -29.37 -23.67
C GLN A 84 22.05 -29.29 -24.92
N VAL A 85 21.37 -28.15 -25.09
CA VAL A 85 20.60 -27.88 -26.31
C VAL A 85 21.51 -27.97 -27.53
N ASP A 86 21.06 -28.69 -28.56
CA ASP A 86 21.81 -28.87 -29.80
C ASP A 86 21.99 -27.53 -30.56
N PRO A 87 23.12 -27.35 -31.29
CA PRO A 87 23.41 -26.11 -32.00
C PRO A 87 22.33 -25.70 -33.01
N GLU A 88 21.67 -26.66 -33.64
CA GLU A 88 20.58 -26.46 -34.59
C GLU A 88 19.36 -25.83 -33.91
N THR A 89 18.89 -26.40 -32.79
CA THR A 89 17.78 -25.85 -32.00
C THR A 89 18.14 -24.49 -31.39
N ALA A 90 19.37 -24.32 -30.89
CA ALA A 90 19.83 -23.03 -30.37
C ALA A 90 19.87 -21.93 -31.47
N LYS A 91 20.29 -22.30 -32.69
CA LYS A 91 20.28 -21.41 -33.85
C LYS A 91 18.85 -21.06 -34.26
N TYR A 92 17.93 -22.02 -34.29
CA TYR A 92 16.53 -21.79 -34.61
C TYR A 92 15.89 -20.73 -33.70
N PHE A 93 15.98 -20.90 -32.37
CA PHE A 93 15.41 -19.91 -31.45
C PHE A 93 16.10 -18.54 -31.52
N ALA A 94 17.40 -18.49 -31.84
CA ALA A 94 18.08 -17.22 -32.09
C ALA A 94 17.58 -16.51 -33.36
N GLU A 95 17.32 -17.25 -34.45
CA GLU A 95 16.73 -16.69 -35.68
C GLU A 95 15.29 -16.20 -35.44
N ILE A 96 14.46 -16.98 -34.72
CA ILE A 96 13.11 -16.57 -34.31
C ILE A 96 13.14 -15.29 -33.46
N SER A 97 14.04 -15.17 -32.48
CA SER A 97 14.19 -13.96 -31.65
C SER A 97 14.49 -12.72 -32.49
N ASN A 98 15.41 -12.84 -33.46
CA ASN A 98 15.77 -11.74 -34.37
C ASN A 98 14.59 -11.31 -35.26
N VAL A 99 13.77 -12.24 -35.74
CA VAL A 99 12.56 -11.95 -36.52
C VAL A 99 11.53 -11.18 -35.68
N ILE A 100 11.31 -11.63 -34.45
CA ILE A 100 10.30 -11.10 -33.51
C ILE A 100 10.69 -9.71 -32.94
N GLU A 101 11.99 -9.40 -32.85
CA GLU A 101 12.51 -8.10 -32.40
C GLU A 101 12.81 -7.12 -33.54
N GLY A 102 13.19 -7.61 -34.72
CA GLY A 102 13.77 -6.81 -35.81
C GLY A 102 12.79 -6.24 -36.83
N THR A 103 11.50 -6.61 -36.78
CA THR A 103 10.55 -6.32 -37.87
C THR A 103 9.21 -5.78 -37.35
N GLU A 104 8.59 -4.85 -38.08
CA GLU A 104 7.19 -4.45 -37.89
C GLU A 104 6.26 -5.57 -38.44
N ILE A 105 6.22 -6.70 -37.72
CA ILE A 105 5.30 -7.82 -37.97
C ILE A 105 3.90 -7.42 -37.46
N ASP A 106 2.84 -7.79 -38.18
CA ASP A 106 1.48 -7.61 -37.68
C ASP A 106 1.19 -8.57 -36.49
N MET A 107 0.12 -8.29 -35.73
CA MET A 107 -0.16 -9.04 -34.50
C MET A 107 -0.64 -10.48 -34.75
N GLU A 108 -1.27 -10.77 -35.89
CA GLU A 108 -1.77 -12.11 -36.26
C GLU A 108 -0.63 -12.98 -36.78
N GLU A 109 0.24 -12.43 -37.65
CA GLU A 109 1.48 -13.07 -38.10
C GLU A 109 2.43 -13.32 -36.91
N ARG A 110 2.62 -12.33 -36.03
CA ARG A 110 3.41 -12.49 -34.79
C ARG A 110 2.87 -13.64 -33.93
N SER A 111 1.55 -13.71 -33.73
CA SER A 111 0.96 -14.77 -32.92
C SER A 111 1.14 -16.16 -33.54
N SER A 112 1.03 -16.24 -34.86
CA SER A 112 1.26 -17.47 -35.63
C SER A 112 2.73 -17.93 -35.55
N ILE A 113 3.70 -17.01 -35.69
CA ILE A 113 5.13 -17.31 -35.51
C ILE A 113 5.39 -17.79 -34.08
N CYS A 114 4.82 -17.12 -33.07
CA CYS A 114 4.96 -17.54 -31.68
C CYS A 114 4.39 -18.93 -31.42
N GLY A 115 3.22 -19.25 -31.98
CA GLY A 115 2.61 -20.58 -31.87
C GLY A 115 3.47 -21.68 -32.47
N ASN A 116 3.89 -21.51 -33.73
CA ASN A 116 4.72 -22.50 -34.44
C ASN A 116 6.07 -22.74 -33.72
N ALA A 117 6.70 -21.68 -33.21
CA ALA A 117 7.96 -21.81 -32.48
C ALA A 117 7.81 -22.48 -31.10
N LEU A 118 6.61 -22.50 -30.51
CA LEU A 118 6.32 -23.30 -29.31
C LEU A 118 6.09 -24.78 -29.64
N GLU A 119 5.65 -25.14 -30.86
CA GLU A 119 5.53 -26.55 -31.26
C GLU A 119 6.91 -27.24 -31.33
N GLU A 120 7.94 -26.51 -31.77
CA GLU A 120 9.34 -26.96 -31.80
C GLU A 120 9.95 -27.20 -30.40
N THR A 121 9.28 -26.82 -29.31
CA THR A 121 9.73 -27.17 -27.95
C THR A 121 9.30 -28.58 -27.53
N ARG A 122 8.47 -29.28 -28.32
CA ARG A 122 7.84 -30.54 -27.91
C ARG A 122 8.86 -31.62 -27.54
N GLY A 123 8.84 -32.06 -26.29
CA GLY A 123 9.76 -33.05 -25.74
C GLY A 123 11.14 -32.50 -25.35
N LYS A 124 11.37 -31.19 -25.44
CA LYS A 124 12.57 -30.46 -25.01
C LYS A 124 12.25 -29.29 -24.06
N GLU A 125 11.02 -29.23 -23.54
CA GLU A 125 10.48 -28.07 -22.83
C GLU A 125 11.37 -27.64 -21.65
N VAL A 126 11.81 -28.60 -20.84
CA VAL A 126 12.67 -28.37 -19.67
C VAL A 126 14.04 -27.82 -20.08
N GLU A 127 14.62 -28.34 -21.15
CA GLU A 127 15.96 -27.98 -21.63
C GLU A 127 15.96 -26.54 -22.14
N LEU A 128 14.96 -26.19 -22.94
CA LEU A 128 14.80 -24.87 -23.54
C LEU A 128 14.33 -23.83 -22.52
N ALA A 129 13.36 -24.16 -21.65
CA ALA A 129 12.85 -23.24 -20.63
C ALA A 129 13.91 -22.90 -19.58
N THR A 130 14.79 -23.85 -19.25
CA THR A 130 15.88 -23.59 -18.30
C THR A 130 17.11 -22.97 -18.96
N ASP A 131 17.30 -23.07 -20.28
CA ASP A 131 18.45 -22.47 -20.97
C ASP A 131 18.56 -20.96 -20.70
N TYR A 132 19.79 -20.48 -20.50
CA TYR A 132 20.02 -19.10 -20.09
C TYR A 132 19.68 -18.06 -21.18
N ILE A 133 19.76 -18.45 -22.46
CA ILE A 133 19.49 -17.57 -23.60
C ILE A 133 18.07 -17.83 -24.10
N ILE A 134 17.74 -19.08 -24.44
CA ILE A 134 16.48 -19.46 -25.09
C ILE A 134 15.26 -19.19 -24.20
N SER A 135 15.41 -19.22 -22.86
CA SER A 135 14.36 -18.80 -21.92
C SER A 135 13.85 -17.37 -22.15
N HIS A 136 14.66 -16.45 -22.68
CA HIS A 136 14.23 -15.08 -23.01
C HIS A 136 13.40 -15.05 -24.29
N THR A 137 13.79 -15.85 -25.30
CA THR A 137 12.97 -16.09 -26.50
C THR A 137 11.63 -16.70 -26.10
N LEU A 138 11.63 -17.78 -25.30
CA LEU A 138 10.40 -18.44 -24.84
C LEU A 138 9.44 -17.50 -24.09
N GLN A 139 9.95 -16.64 -23.20
CA GLN A 139 9.11 -15.61 -22.56
C GLN A 139 8.42 -14.71 -23.59
N THR A 140 9.13 -14.34 -24.66
CA THR A 140 8.59 -13.53 -25.75
C THR A 140 7.58 -14.29 -26.61
N LEU A 141 7.79 -15.59 -26.84
CA LEU A 141 6.83 -16.46 -27.54
C LEU A 141 5.54 -16.61 -26.73
N LEU A 142 5.65 -16.90 -25.43
CA LEU A 142 4.52 -17.08 -24.52
C LEU A 142 3.65 -15.83 -24.33
N GLN A 143 4.22 -14.63 -24.52
CA GLN A 143 3.49 -13.36 -24.52
C GLN A 143 2.81 -13.03 -25.86
N GLY A 144 3.14 -13.74 -26.94
CA GLY A 144 2.63 -13.47 -28.29
C GLY A 144 1.74 -14.56 -28.87
N CYS A 145 1.88 -15.82 -28.43
CA CYS A 145 1.08 -16.94 -28.93
C CYS A 145 -0.40 -16.84 -28.53
N ALA A 146 -1.27 -17.52 -29.27
CA ALA A 146 -2.66 -17.71 -28.88
C ALA A 146 -2.80 -18.72 -27.73
N LEU A 147 -3.98 -18.72 -27.09
CA LEU A 147 -4.25 -19.48 -25.87
C LEU A 147 -4.07 -21.00 -26.03
N ASP A 148 -4.49 -21.58 -27.16
CA ASP A 148 -4.43 -23.03 -27.37
C ASP A 148 -2.97 -23.54 -27.35
N GLN A 149 -2.04 -22.78 -27.94
CA GLN A 149 -0.62 -23.08 -27.97
C GLN A 149 0.06 -22.83 -26.62
N LEU A 150 -0.34 -21.77 -25.91
CA LEU A 150 0.09 -21.51 -24.52
C LEU A 150 -0.31 -22.66 -23.58
N CYS A 151 -1.57 -23.10 -23.66
CA CYS A 151 -2.09 -24.23 -22.90
C CYS A 151 -1.38 -25.52 -23.29
N THR A 152 -1.22 -25.81 -24.59
CA THR A 152 -0.48 -26.99 -25.08
C THR A 152 0.96 -27.03 -24.56
N PHE A 153 1.68 -25.90 -24.59
CA PHE A 153 3.03 -25.80 -24.04
C PHE A 153 3.06 -26.11 -22.54
N LEU A 154 2.15 -25.52 -21.76
CA LEU A 154 2.05 -25.73 -20.33
C LEU A 154 1.65 -27.17 -19.94
N GLN A 155 0.75 -27.80 -20.71
CA GLN A 155 0.36 -29.19 -20.52
C GLN A 155 1.53 -30.15 -20.79
N ASN A 156 2.32 -29.90 -21.84
CA ASN A 156 3.55 -30.67 -22.09
C ASN A 156 4.58 -30.46 -20.96
N CYS A 157 4.70 -29.23 -20.43
CA CYS A 157 5.57 -28.92 -19.29
C CYS A 157 5.09 -29.51 -17.97
N SER A 158 3.82 -29.91 -17.83
CA SER A 158 3.14 -30.12 -16.55
C SER A 158 3.94 -30.97 -15.56
N LYS A 159 4.41 -32.15 -15.97
CA LYS A 159 5.16 -33.10 -15.13
C LYS A 159 6.45 -32.52 -14.55
N ASP A 160 7.16 -31.72 -15.34
CA ASP A 160 8.45 -31.13 -14.99
C ASP A 160 8.31 -29.66 -14.55
N PHE A 161 7.08 -29.14 -14.49
CA PHE A 161 6.78 -27.77 -14.08
C PHE A 161 7.38 -27.40 -12.70
N PRO A 162 7.40 -28.27 -11.67
CA PRO A 162 8.11 -28.00 -10.43
C PRO A 162 9.61 -27.75 -10.63
N GLN A 163 10.25 -28.50 -11.53
CA GLN A 163 11.67 -28.35 -11.84
C GLN A 163 11.94 -27.06 -12.62
N ILE A 164 11.13 -26.76 -13.65
CA ILE A 164 11.21 -25.51 -14.42
C ILE A 164 11.03 -24.31 -13.47
N SER A 165 10.06 -24.40 -12.55
CA SER A 165 9.77 -23.35 -11.56
C SER A 165 10.93 -23.07 -10.59
N MET A 166 11.78 -24.05 -10.34
CA MET A 166 12.93 -23.94 -9.42
C MET A 166 14.23 -23.51 -10.11
N ASP A 167 14.27 -23.45 -11.45
CA ASP A 167 15.42 -22.94 -12.21
C ASP A 167 15.43 -21.40 -12.27
N ARG A 168 16.63 -20.82 -12.27
CA ARG A 168 16.86 -19.36 -12.30
C ARG A 168 16.34 -18.65 -13.55
N SER A 169 16.10 -19.38 -14.63
CA SER A 169 15.63 -18.90 -15.95
C SER A 169 14.26 -19.50 -16.24
N GLY A 170 14.08 -20.79 -15.97
CA GLY A 170 12.80 -21.49 -16.09
C GLY A 170 11.67 -20.88 -15.26
N SER A 171 11.97 -20.37 -14.07
CA SER A 171 10.99 -19.64 -13.25
C SER A 171 10.40 -18.42 -13.94
N HIS A 172 11.20 -17.67 -14.71
CA HIS A 172 10.71 -16.53 -15.47
C HIS A 172 9.89 -16.94 -16.69
N VAL A 173 10.19 -18.09 -17.32
CA VAL A 173 9.34 -18.71 -18.34
C VAL A 173 7.99 -19.10 -17.74
N ALA A 174 8.00 -19.77 -16.58
CA ALA A 174 6.79 -20.19 -15.87
C ALA A 174 5.94 -18.99 -15.41
N GLU A 175 6.52 -17.97 -14.76
CA GLU A 175 5.79 -16.74 -14.40
C GLU A 175 5.23 -16.01 -15.62
N THR A 176 5.94 -16.02 -16.76
CA THR A 176 5.46 -15.41 -18.00
C THR A 176 4.30 -16.17 -18.61
N ALA A 177 4.33 -17.51 -18.60
CA ALA A 177 3.22 -18.33 -19.04
C ALA A 177 1.97 -18.11 -18.16
N LEU A 178 2.13 -18.05 -16.83
CA LEU A 178 1.03 -17.73 -15.90
C LEU A 178 0.48 -16.30 -16.12
N LYS A 179 1.34 -15.32 -16.43
CA LYS A 179 0.91 -13.96 -16.81
C LYS A 179 0.14 -13.93 -18.12
N SER A 180 0.53 -14.73 -19.10
CA SER A 180 -0.17 -14.83 -20.38
C SER A 180 -1.54 -15.50 -20.22
N LEU A 181 -1.63 -16.58 -19.42
CA LEU A 181 -2.94 -17.16 -19.04
C LEU A 181 -3.84 -16.13 -18.35
N ALA A 182 -3.28 -15.31 -17.45
CA ALA A 182 -4.02 -14.26 -16.76
C ALA A 182 -4.60 -13.20 -17.71
N SER A 183 -3.90 -12.83 -18.79
CA SER A 183 -4.45 -11.90 -19.79
C SER A 183 -5.64 -12.48 -20.55
N HIS A 184 -5.60 -13.77 -20.93
CA HIS A 184 -6.69 -14.43 -21.64
C HIS A 184 -7.95 -14.68 -20.79
N LEU A 185 -7.89 -14.53 -19.46
CA LEU A 185 -9.09 -14.60 -18.58
C LEU A 185 -10.09 -13.44 -18.79
N GLN A 186 -9.75 -12.42 -19.58
CA GLN A 186 -10.69 -11.35 -19.96
C GLN A 186 -11.47 -11.67 -21.24
N GLU A 187 -11.15 -12.78 -21.91
CA GLU A 187 -11.81 -13.22 -23.15
C GLU A 187 -12.97 -14.18 -22.86
N ASN A 188 -14.03 -14.10 -23.67
CA ASN A 188 -15.21 -14.94 -23.46
C ASN A 188 -14.95 -16.39 -23.93
N GLY A 189 -15.12 -17.35 -23.01
CA GLY A 189 -15.06 -18.79 -23.33
C GLY A 189 -13.70 -19.46 -23.10
N THR A 190 -12.67 -18.72 -22.71
CA THR A 190 -11.31 -19.24 -22.44
C THR A 190 -11.18 -19.98 -21.10
N GLN A 191 -12.06 -19.67 -20.14
CA GLN A 191 -11.95 -20.08 -18.74
C GLN A 191 -11.79 -21.58 -18.53
N SER A 192 -12.53 -22.43 -19.26
CA SER A 192 -12.47 -23.89 -19.08
C SER A 192 -11.16 -24.52 -19.56
N LEU A 193 -10.53 -23.97 -20.61
CA LEU A 193 -9.24 -24.46 -21.10
C LEU A 193 -8.11 -24.07 -20.14
N ILE A 194 -8.18 -22.84 -19.63
CA ILE A 194 -7.27 -22.33 -18.59
C ILE A 194 -7.42 -23.19 -17.32
N GLU A 195 -8.64 -23.53 -16.90
CA GLU A 195 -8.90 -24.37 -15.72
C GLU A 195 -8.26 -25.75 -15.83
N VAL A 196 -8.40 -26.43 -16.98
CA VAL A 196 -7.78 -27.74 -17.24
C VAL A 196 -6.25 -27.65 -17.17
N THR A 197 -5.67 -26.63 -17.82
CA THR A 197 -4.21 -26.41 -17.81
C THR A 197 -3.69 -26.13 -16.40
N LEU A 198 -4.39 -25.29 -15.62
CA LEU A 198 -4.04 -25.00 -14.23
C LEU A 198 -4.16 -26.24 -13.33
N ASN A 199 -5.17 -27.08 -13.55
CA ASN A 199 -5.34 -28.33 -12.80
C ASN A 199 -4.13 -29.26 -12.95
N GLU A 200 -3.61 -29.45 -14.17
CA GLU A 200 -2.42 -30.27 -14.42
C GLU A 200 -1.17 -29.70 -13.73
N ILE A 201 -0.96 -28.38 -13.79
CA ILE A 201 0.14 -27.69 -13.11
C ILE A 201 0.02 -27.84 -11.57
N CYS A 202 -1.18 -27.62 -11.03
CA CYS A 202 -1.45 -27.78 -9.60
C CYS A 202 -1.19 -29.22 -9.14
N GLN A 203 -1.64 -30.22 -9.90
CA GLN A 203 -1.40 -31.63 -9.62
C GLN A 203 0.09 -31.98 -9.59
N ALA A 204 0.90 -31.44 -10.52
CA ALA A 204 2.34 -31.67 -10.52
C ALA A 204 3.04 -31.03 -9.30
N ILE A 205 2.65 -29.81 -8.91
CA ILE A 205 3.24 -29.12 -7.76
C ILE A 205 2.92 -29.82 -6.43
N VAL A 206 1.70 -30.33 -6.23
CA VAL A 206 1.30 -30.95 -4.94
C VAL A 206 1.97 -32.31 -4.68
N VAL A 207 2.67 -32.90 -5.65
CA VAL A 207 3.48 -34.12 -5.45
C VAL A 207 4.67 -33.85 -4.51
N ASN A 208 5.35 -32.71 -4.67
CA ASN A 208 6.46 -32.30 -3.81
C ASN A 208 6.50 -30.75 -3.67
N PRO A 209 5.55 -30.17 -2.93
CA PRO A 209 5.40 -28.72 -2.86
C PRO A 209 6.45 -28.06 -1.95
N VAL A 210 7.00 -28.78 -0.98
CA VAL A 210 7.95 -28.23 0.01
C VAL A 210 9.20 -27.70 -0.68
N ASP A 211 9.79 -28.46 -1.60
CA ASP A 211 10.97 -28.04 -2.37
C ASP A 211 10.69 -26.76 -3.18
N VAL A 212 9.53 -26.69 -3.84
CA VAL A 212 9.10 -25.49 -4.60
C VAL A 212 8.89 -24.29 -3.68
N MET A 213 8.32 -24.50 -2.48
CA MET A 213 8.07 -23.45 -1.49
C MET A 213 9.33 -22.84 -0.91
N VAL A 214 10.35 -23.65 -0.57
CA VAL A 214 11.61 -23.15 0.03
C VAL A 214 12.62 -22.68 -1.02
N ASN A 215 12.38 -22.95 -2.30
CA ASN A 215 13.22 -22.48 -3.39
C ASN A 215 13.01 -20.97 -3.67
N CYS A 216 14.12 -20.25 -3.86
CA CYS A 216 14.10 -18.80 -4.10
C CYS A 216 13.44 -18.37 -5.42
N HIS A 217 13.37 -19.27 -6.40
CA HIS A 217 12.69 -19.09 -7.68
C HIS A 217 11.28 -19.71 -7.65
N GLY A 218 11.16 -20.96 -7.16
CA GLY A 218 9.89 -21.70 -7.08
C GLY A 218 8.82 -20.97 -6.27
N SER A 219 9.21 -20.32 -5.17
CA SER A 219 8.33 -19.51 -4.34
C SER A 219 7.78 -18.25 -5.02
N HIS A 220 8.41 -17.75 -6.10
CA HIS A 220 7.83 -16.70 -6.93
C HIS A 220 6.72 -17.29 -7.82
N VAL A 221 7.04 -18.36 -8.57
CA VAL A 221 6.09 -19.04 -9.45
C VAL A 221 4.85 -19.52 -8.68
N LEU A 222 5.03 -20.12 -7.51
CA LEU A 222 3.93 -20.63 -6.70
C LEU A 222 3.04 -19.52 -6.13
N ARG A 223 3.59 -18.35 -5.77
CA ARG A 223 2.79 -17.18 -5.39
C ARG A 223 2.01 -16.63 -6.58
N SER A 224 2.63 -16.57 -7.76
CA SER A 224 1.97 -16.18 -9.00
C SER A 224 0.84 -17.15 -9.38
N LEU A 225 1.04 -18.46 -9.22
CA LEU A 225 0.00 -19.47 -9.43
C LEU A 225 -1.17 -19.31 -8.45
N LEU A 226 -0.90 -19.15 -7.15
CA LEU A 226 -1.94 -18.91 -6.14
C LEU A 226 -2.78 -17.65 -6.48
N CYS A 227 -2.11 -16.55 -6.87
CA CYS A 227 -2.78 -15.32 -7.28
C CYS A 227 -3.65 -15.51 -8.54
N LEU A 228 -3.19 -16.30 -9.51
CA LEU A 228 -3.96 -16.67 -10.70
C LEU A 228 -5.19 -17.52 -10.34
N CYS A 229 -5.04 -18.53 -9.48
CA CYS A 229 -6.17 -19.31 -8.96
C CYS A 229 -7.19 -18.44 -8.21
N LYS A 230 -6.79 -17.33 -7.57
CA LYS A 230 -7.75 -16.37 -6.99
C LYS A 230 -8.38 -15.41 -8.00
N GLY A 231 -7.76 -15.19 -9.16
CA GLY A 231 -8.14 -14.14 -10.12
C GLY A 231 -7.60 -12.75 -9.78
N THR A 232 -6.53 -12.65 -8.98
CA THR A 232 -5.90 -11.38 -8.58
C THR A 232 -4.72 -10.98 -9.48
N PRO A 233 -4.48 -9.67 -9.71
CA PRO A 233 -3.35 -9.20 -10.53
C PRO A 233 -1.97 -9.62 -9.99
N LEU A 234 -1.19 -10.32 -10.81
CA LEU A 234 0.08 -10.94 -10.44
C LEU A 234 1.19 -9.95 -10.02
N ASP A 235 1.12 -8.71 -10.53
CA ASP A 235 2.07 -7.63 -10.23
C ASP A 235 1.65 -6.75 -9.03
N SER A 236 0.58 -7.11 -8.31
CA SER A 236 0.10 -6.31 -7.18
C SER A 236 1.08 -6.30 -6.00
N SER A 237 1.44 -5.10 -5.56
CA SER A 237 2.48 -4.88 -4.53
C SER A 237 2.11 -5.38 -3.14
N ASP A 238 0.88 -5.85 -2.93
CA ASP A 238 0.38 -6.27 -1.62
C ASP A 238 0.70 -7.76 -1.31
N PHE A 239 1.06 -8.55 -2.32
CA PHE A 239 1.54 -9.94 -2.16
C PHE A 239 3.06 -10.10 -2.37
N HIS A 240 3.75 -9.07 -2.88
CA HIS A 240 5.21 -9.01 -2.93
C HIS A 240 5.73 -8.19 -1.74
N SER A 241 6.83 -8.62 -1.11
CA SER A 241 7.25 -8.23 0.26
C SER A 241 7.65 -6.76 0.53
N LYS A 242 7.32 -5.82 -0.37
CA LYS A 242 7.61 -4.39 -0.21
C LYS A 242 6.60 -3.76 0.78
N LYS A 243 7.09 -3.26 1.92
CA LYS A 243 6.30 -2.51 2.91
C LYS A 243 5.66 -1.27 2.26
N SER A 244 4.41 -1.38 1.80
CA SER A 244 3.71 -0.29 1.13
C SER A 244 3.21 0.74 2.15
N SER A 245 3.17 2.02 1.75
CA SER A 245 2.53 3.06 2.55
C SER A 245 1.02 2.81 2.72
N ALA A 246 0.41 2.09 1.78
CA ALA A 246 -0.99 1.65 1.85
C ALA A 246 -1.23 0.64 2.99
N ALA A 247 -0.31 -0.30 3.23
CA ALA A 247 -0.40 -1.25 4.34
C ALA A 247 -0.29 -0.54 5.70
N LEU A 248 0.62 0.43 5.84
CA LEU A 248 0.73 1.24 7.05
C LEU A 248 -0.51 2.14 7.27
N ALA A 249 -1.06 2.72 6.20
CA ALA A 249 -2.28 3.51 6.25
C ALA A 249 -3.53 2.68 6.62
N GLN A 250 -3.57 1.41 6.21
CA GLN A 250 -4.60 0.45 6.65
C GLN A 250 -4.44 0.11 8.13
N ARG A 251 -3.23 -0.29 8.55
CA ARG A 251 -2.88 -0.63 9.94
C ARG A 251 -3.23 0.48 10.93
N LEU A 252 -3.05 1.73 10.54
CA LEU A 252 -3.32 2.91 11.37
C LEU A 252 -4.67 3.60 11.08
N ASN A 253 -5.61 2.93 10.39
CA ASN A 253 -6.96 3.42 10.12
C ASN A 253 -7.02 4.81 9.42
N PHE A 254 -6.03 5.10 8.55
CA PHE A 254 -5.98 6.29 7.68
C PHE A 254 -6.60 6.08 6.29
N LYS A 255 -6.83 4.82 5.87
CA LYS A 255 -7.71 4.57 4.73
C LYS A 255 -9.12 5.06 5.11
N SER A 256 -9.56 6.16 4.49
CA SER A 256 -10.98 6.53 4.49
C SER A 256 -11.79 5.38 3.93
N SER A 257 -12.97 5.13 4.51
CA SER A 257 -14.00 4.24 3.96
C SER A 257 -14.62 4.81 2.68
N ARG A 258 -13.78 5.01 1.66
CA ARG A 258 -14.22 4.71 0.30
C ARG A 258 -14.64 3.25 0.36
N SER A 259 -15.91 2.98 0.07
CA SER A 259 -16.38 1.63 -0.25
C SER A 259 -15.48 1.03 -1.32
N ASP A 260 -15.44 -0.31 -1.42
CA ASP A 260 -14.58 -1.09 -2.33
C ASP A 260 -14.82 -0.89 -3.85
N GLY A 261 -15.40 0.23 -4.26
CA GLY A 261 -15.43 0.72 -5.65
C GLY A 261 -14.06 1.06 -6.26
N SER A 262 -12.96 0.66 -5.59
CA SER A 262 -11.60 0.61 -6.18
C SER A 262 -11.09 -0.83 -6.40
N GLY A 263 -11.79 -1.85 -5.90
CA GLY A 263 -11.43 -3.27 -6.07
C GLY A 263 -12.10 -3.95 -7.28
N SER A 264 -13.16 -3.36 -7.83
CA SER A 264 -13.91 -3.96 -8.97
C SER A 264 -13.25 -3.75 -10.34
N TYR A 265 -12.13 -3.04 -10.43
CA TYR A 265 -11.38 -2.83 -11.67
C TYR A 265 -10.11 -3.71 -11.66
N GLY A 266 -10.27 -5.02 -11.88
CA GLY A 266 -9.13 -5.94 -12.02
C GLY A 266 -9.21 -7.28 -11.29
N LEU A 267 -10.35 -7.64 -10.68
CA LEU A 267 -10.62 -9.03 -10.33
C LEU A 267 -11.04 -9.79 -11.60
N HIS A 268 -10.19 -10.69 -12.06
CA HIS A 268 -10.52 -11.64 -13.13
C HIS A 268 -11.44 -12.73 -12.56
N PRO A 269 -12.19 -13.47 -13.40
CA PRO A 269 -12.82 -14.71 -12.97
C PRO A 269 -11.75 -15.69 -12.48
N GLY A 270 -11.68 -15.87 -11.16
CA GLY A 270 -10.77 -16.83 -10.55
C GLY A 270 -11.29 -18.27 -10.59
N PHE A 271 -10.52 -19.16 -9.95
CA PHE A 271 -10.81 -20.58 -9.78
C PHE A 271 -10.80 -20.93 -8.28
N PRO A 272 -11.86 -20.56 -7.51
CA PRO A 272 -11.85 -20.67 -6.05
C PRO A 272 -11.60 -22.10 -5.54
N ASP A 273 -12.18 -23.10 -6.21
CA ASP A 273 -11.99 -24.51 -5.85
C ASP A 273 -10.58 -25.00 -6.14
N MET A 274 -9.94 -24.50 -7.22
CA MET A 274 -8.53 -24.76 -7.53
C MET A 274 -7.60 -24.15 -6.47
N LEU A 275 -7.89 -22.93 -6.00
CA LEU A 275 -7.16 -22.30 -4.90
C LEU A 275 -7.27 -23.12 -3.61
N LYS A 276 -8.48 -23.55 -3.25
CA LYS A 276 -8.74 -24.40 -2.07
C LYS A 276 -8.00 -25.73 -2.17
N PHE A 277 -8.11 -26.42 -3.31
CA PHE A 277 -7.40 -27.66 -3.62
C PHE A 277 -5.89 -27.49 -3.45
N LEU A 278 -5.30 -26.49 -4.11
CA LEU A 278 -3.86 -26.24 -4.11
C LEU A 278 -3.36 -25.95 -2.69
N VAL A 279 -4.01 -25.07 -1.93
CA VAL A 279 -3.59 -24.75 -0.55
C VAL A 279 -3.76 -25.97 0.38
N SER A 280 -4.87 -26.71 0.28
CA SER A 280 -5.13 -27.89 1.10
C SER A 280 -4.10 -29.00 0.87
N GLU A 281 -3.85 -29.38 -0.38
CA GLU A 281 -2.90 -30.46 -0.70
C GLU A 281 -1.44 -30.04 -0.44
N ILE A 282 -1.08 -28.76 -0.65
CA ILE A 282 0.23 -28.22 -0.22
C ILE A 282 0.44 -28.43 1.29
N LEU A 283 -0.51 -28.01 2.12
CA LEU A 283 -0.38 -28.10 3.58
C LEU A 283 -0.43 -29.53 4.11
N LYS A 284 -1.19 -30.40 3.44
CA LYS A 284 -1.27 -31.84 3.73
C LYS A 284 0.06 -32.54 3.43
N ALA A 285 0.69 -32.25 2.29
CA ALA A 285 2.01 -32.77 1.93
C ALA A 285 3.09 -32.20 2.87
N ALA A 286 3.09 -30.88 3.10
CA ALA A 286 4.05 -30.18 3.95
C ALA A 286 3.84 -30.38 5.46
N LYS A 287 2.91 -31.24 5.90
CA LYS A 287 2.52 -31.39 7.31
C LYS A 287 3.68 -31.82 8.23
N LYS A 288 4.67 -32.55 7.71
CA LYS A 288 5.88 -32.93 8.47
C LYS A 288 6.91 -31.80 8.53
N ASP A 289 6.96 -30.98 7.49
CA ASP A 289 7.96 -29.94 7.25
C ASP A 289 7.46 -28.53 7.62
N ILE A 290 6.31 -28.43 8.29
CA ILE A 290 5.70 -27.13 8.61
C ILE A 290 6.61 -26.28 9.50
N GLU A 291 7.41 -26.89 10.39
CA GLU A 291 8.38 -26.18 11.22
C GLU A 291 9.55 -25.60 10.40
N LEU A 292 9.92 -26.22 9.28
CA LEU A 292 10.85 -25.66 8.29
C LEU A 292 10.20 -24.45 7.58
N LEU A 293 8.98 -24.60 7.07
CA LEU A 293 8.26 -23.53 6.35
C LEU A 293 7.95 -22.31 7.22
N GLN A 294 7.79 -22.50 8.53
CA GLN A 294 7.60 -21.42 9.50
C GLN A 294 8.82 -20.48 9.58
N VAL A 295 10.04 -21.02 9.46
CA VAL A 295 11.29 -20.25 9.62
C VAL A 295 12.02 -19.95 8.32
N ASP A 296 11.72 -20.68 7.24
CA ASP A 296 12.24 -20.36 5.91
C ASP A 296 11.61 -19.08 5.33
N GLN A 297 12.42 -18.28 4.66
CA GLN A 297 11.99 -17.00 4.10
C GLN A 297 10.98 -17.20 2.95
N TYR A 298 11.21 -18.18 2.09
CA TYR A 298 10.44 -18.38 0.86
C TYR A 298 9.15 -19.15 1.15
N GLY A 299 9.22 -20.20 1.97
CA GLY A 299 8.06 -20.93 2.49
C GLY A 299 7.10 -20.01 3.24
N SER A 300 7.61 -19.15 4.12
CA SER A 300 6.82 -18.13 4.80
C SER A 300 6.12 -17.16 3.83
N LEU A 301 6.79 -16.72 2.76
CA LEU A 301 6.17 -15.84 1.75
C LEU A 301 5.04 -16.53 0.97
N VAL A 302 5.19 -17.82 0.65
CA VAL A 302 4.09 -18.60 0.03
C VAL A 302 2.92 -18.72 0.99
N LEU A 303 3.15 -19.08 2.25
CA LEU A 303 2.09 -19.20 3.27
C LEU A 303 1.38 -17.86 3.53
N GLN A 304 2.12 -16.75 3.61
CA GLN A 304 1.55 -15.39 3.69
C GLN A 304 0.65 -15.07 2.49
N THR A 305 1.02 -15.51 1.30
CA THR A 305 0.26 -15.26 0.07
C THR A 305 -1.03 -16.09 0.07
N ALA A 306 -0.94 -17.38 0.37
CA ALA A 306 -2.10 -18.26 0.51
C ALA A 306 -3.12 -17.71 1.52
N LEU A 307 -2.66 -17.32 2.72
CA LEU A 307 -3.52 -16.75 3.76
C LEU A 307 -4.23 -15.46 3.32
N LYS A 308 -3.53 -14.54 2.64
CA LYS A 308 -4.14 -13.30 2.10
C LYS A 308 -5.18 -13.58 1.01
N LEU A 309 -4.96 -14.58 0.16
CA LEU A 309 -5.90 -14.93 -0.91
C LEU A 309 -7.12 -15.69 -0.37
N LEU A 310 -7.00 -16.37 0.78
CA LEU A 310 -8.11 -16.96 1.54
C LEU A 310 -8.83 -15.95 2.46
N ALA A 311 -8.39 -14.69 2.54
CA ALA A 311 -9.06 -13.68 3.37
C ALA A 311 -10.57 -13.57 3.02
N GLY A 312 -11.41 -13.65 4.05
CA GLY A 312 -12.87 -13.68 3.93
C GLY A 312 -13.49 -15.08 3.82
N ASP A 313 -12.70 -16.13 3.58
CA ASP A 313 -13.16 -17.52 3.67
C ASP A 313 -12.87 -18.08 5.07
N GLU A 314 -13.76 -17.78 6.02
CA GLU A 314 -13.58 -18.18 7.43
C GLU A 314 -13.47 -19.70 7.60
N GLN A 315 -14.14 -20.50 6.75
CA GLN A 315 -14.11 -21.95 6.85
C GLN A 315 -12.72 -22.49 6.49
N GLU A 316 -12.12 -22.05 5.38
CA GLU A 316 -10.76 -22.47 5.02
C GLU A 316 -9.74 -21.98 6.05
N LEU A 317 -9.85 -20.72 6.49
CA LEU A 317 -8.91 -20.13 7.45
C LEU A 317 -8.93 -20.84 8.81
N MET A 318 -10.09 -21.30 9.28
CA MET A 318 -10.21 -22.11 10.51
C MET A 318 -9.51 -23.48 10.41
N HIS A 319 -9.26 -24.02 9.22
CA HIS A 319 -8.51 -25.27 9.02
C HIS A 319 -7.02 -25.00 8.71
N VAL A 320 -6.74 -24.04 7.83
CA VAL A 320 -5.40 -23.70 7.35
C VAL A 320 -4.51 -23.13 8.45
N ILE A 321 -5.01 -22.19 9.25
CA ILE A 321 -4.18 -21.50 10.26
C ILE A 321 -3.69 -22.46 11.36
N PRO A 322 -4.51 -23.34 11.97
CA PRO A 322 -4.02 -24.30 12.96
C PRO A 322 -2.95 -25.25 12.41
N VAL A 323 -3.04 -25.66 11.14
CA VAL A 323 -1.99 -26.46 10.48
C VAL A 323 -0.70 -25.64 10.38
N ILE A 324 -0.78 -24.38 9.91
CA ILE A 324 0.38 -23.48 9.80
C ILE A 324 1.02 -23.17 11.16
N LEU A 325 0.24 -23.08 12.25
CA LEU A 325 0.74 -22.92 13.62
C LEU A 325 1.37 -24.21 14.19
N GLY A 326 1.20 -25.35 13.52
CA GLY A 326 1.63 -26.67 13.95
C GLY A 326 0.83 -27.21 15.14
N CYS A 327 -0.48 -26.93 15.18
CA CYS A 327 -1.42 -27.43 16.17
C CYS A 327 -1.86 -28.87 15.87
N LYS A 328 -2.22 -29.63 16.91
CA LYS A 328 -2.84 -30.96 16.78
C LYS A 328 -4.37 -30.80 16.75
N GLY A 329 -4.89 -30.51 15.56
CA GLY A 329 -6.29 -30.08 15.39
C GLY A 329 -6.45 -28.60 15.77
N ASN A 330 -7.65 -28.19 16.18
CA ASN A 330 -8.02 -26.78 16.31
C ASN A 330 -7.61 -26.14 17.65
N LEU A 331 -6.91 -26.86 18.54
CA LEU A 331 -6.58 -26.38 19.88
C LEU A 331 -5.12 -25.93 19.98
N ILE A 332 -4.88 -24.73 20.51
CA ILE A 332 -3.55 -24.26 20.87
C ILE A 332 -3.20 -24.75 22.29
N ASP A 333 -2.26 -25.70 22.39
CA ASP A 333 -1.74 -26.22 23.66
C ASP A 333 -0.52 -25.45 24.21
N THR A 334 -0.18 -25.67 25.48
CA THR A 334 0.89 -24.95 26.19
C THR A 334 2.29 -25.12 25.58
N ASN A 335 2.57 -26.25 24.91
CA ASN A 335 3.85 -26.45 24.24
C ASN A 335 3.88 -25.69 22.90
N VAL A 336 2.76 -25.69 22.17
CA VAL A 336 2.58 -24.83 20.99
C VAL A 336 2.73 -23.36 21.36
N VAL A 337 2.10 -22.87 22.44
CA VAL A 337 2.27 -21.48 22.92
C VAL A 337 3.75 -21.12 23.11
N LYS A 338 4.52 -21.96 23.82
CA LYS A 338 5.95 -21.73 24.05
C LYS A 338 6.76 -21.69 22.74
N ARG A 339 6.46 -22.60 21.80
CA ARG A 339 7.09 -22.60 20.46
C ARG A 339 6.76 -21.32 19.70
N LEU A 340 5.48 -20.91 19.65
CA LEU A 340 5.03 -19.70 18.96
C LEU A 340 5.69 -18.43 19.51
N LEU A 341 5.80 -18.29 20.84
CA LEU A 341 6.48 -17.15 21.48
C LEU A 341 8.00 -17.08 21.20
N SER A 342 8.62 -18.22 20.90
CA SER A 342 10.00 -18.27 20.37
C SER A 342 10.02 -17.89 18.88
N LEU A 343 9.11 -18.45 18.08
CA LEU A 343 9.06 -18.24 16.64
C LEU A 343 8.75 -16.80 16.24
N VAL A 344 7.90 -16.05 16.97
CA VAL A 344 7.62 -14.62 16.65
C VAL A 344 8.84 -13.70 16.78
N LYS A 345 9.96 -14.21 17.31
CA LYS A 345 11.27 -13.54 17.31
C LYS A 345 12.06 -13.77 16.01
N GLN A 346 11.71 -14.79 15.23
CA GLN A 346 12.30 -15.08 13.91
C GLN A 346 11.72 -14.18 12.81
N PRO A 347 12.54 -13.65 11.87
CA PRO A 347 12.05 -12.75 10.82
C PRO A 347 10.94 -13.36 9.96
N ALA A 348 11.15 -14.56 9.41
CA ALA A 348 10.19 -15.22 8.53
C ALA A 348 8.84 -15.50 9.21
N PHE A 349 8.87 -16.09 10.42
CA PHE A 349 7.64 -16.38 11.15
C PHE A 349 6.94 -15.12 11.67
N SER A 350 7.69 -14.07 12.03
CA SER A 350 7.07 -12.81 12.47
C SER A 350 6.19 -12.19 11.38
N HIS A 351 6.64 -12.19 10.12
CA HIS A 351 5.83 -11.73 8.99
C HIS A 351 4.66 -12.67 8.67
N LEU A 352 4.85 -13.99 8.84
CA LEU A 352 3.74 -14.95 8.73
C LEU A 352 2.66 -14.71 9.80
N MET A 353 3.06 -14.49 11.05
CA MET A 353 2.14 -14.20 12.16
C MET A 353 1.45 -12.84 12.01
N GLU A 354 2.11 -11.82 11.45
CA GLU A 354 1.43 -10.56 11.08
C GLU A 354 0.24 -10.81 10.14
N VAL A 355 0.40 -11.68 9.14
CA VAL A 355 -0.66 -12.03 8.19
C VAL A 355 -1.71 -12.94 8.83
N ILE A 356 -1.32 -13.92 9.65
CA ILE A 356 -2.28 -14.76 10.41
C ILE A 356 -3.21 -13.89 11.23
N LEU A 357 -2.69 -12.89 11.97
CA LEU A 357 -3.49 -11.98 12.78
C LEU A 357 -4.37 -11.02 11.96
N GLU A 358 -3.97 -10.70 10.72
CA GLU A 358 -4.76 -9.89 9.79
C GLU A 358 -6.01 -10.66 9.30
N VAL A 359 -5.85 -11.92 8.91
CA VAL A 359 -6.92 -12.72 8.29
C VAL A 359 -7.69 -13.63 9.26
N ALA A 360 -7.18 -13.89 10.47
CA ALA A 360 -7.80 -14.84 11.40
C ALA A 360 -9.29 -14.54 11.69
N PRO A 361 -10.18 -15.54 11.56
CA PRO A 361 -11.55 -15.46 12.04
C PRO A 361 -11.61 -15.12 13.54
N GLU A 362 -12.68 -14.46 13.99
CA GLU A 362 -12.75 -13.86 15.33
C GLU A 362 -12.49 -14.85 16.46
N THR A 363 -13.00 -16.08 16.36
CA THR A 363 -12.78 -17.14 17.35
C THR A 363 -11.30 -17.50 17.49
N LEU A 364 -10.57 -17.60 16.37
CA LEU A 364 -9.16 -17.96 16.36
C LEU A 364 -8.26 -16.78 16.74
N TYR A 365 -8.62 -15.56 16.32
CA TYR A 365 -7.97 -14.34 16.81
C TYR A 365 -8.10 -14.23 18.35
N SER A 366 -9.29 -14.50 18.89
CA SER A 366 -9.57 -14.50 20.33
C SER A 366 -8.75 -15.57 21.07
N GLU A 367 -8.56 -16.75 20.49
CA GLU A 367 -7.68 -17.78 21.06
C GLU A 367 -6.21 -17.37 21.04
N LEU A 368 -5.72 -16.78 19.94
CA LEU A 368 -4.35 -16.29 19.81
C LEU A 368 -4.03 -15.22 20.86
N ILE A 369 -4.85 -14.18 20.99
CA ILE A 369 -4.60 -13.12 21.98
C ILE A 369 -4.70 -13.64 23.41
N THR A 370 -5.69 -14.48 23.75
CA THR A 370 -5.89 -14.94 25.13
C THR A 370 -4.93 -16.03 25.59
N LYS A 371 -4.53 -16.97 24.71
CA LYS A 371 -3.64 -18.10 25.05
C LYS A 371 -2.18 -17.91 24.67
N VAL A 372 -1.88 -17.24 23.56
CA VAL A 372 -0.51 -17.09 23.07
C VAL A 372 0.13 -15.80 23.55
N PHE A 373 -0.53 -14.66 23.36
CA PHE A 373 0.11 -13.35 23.53
C PHE A 373 -0.10 -12.70 24.91
N ARG A 374 -1.17 -13.07 25.64
CA ARG A 374 -1.45 -12.56 26.99
C ARG A 374 -0.29 -12.84 27.95
N ASN A 375 0.05 -11.84 28.76
CA ASN A 375 1.21 -11.76 29.66
C ASN A 375 2.57 -11.72 28.95
N SER A 376 2.61 -11.51 27.63
CA SER A 376 3.84 -11.42 26.83
C SER A 376 3.87 -10.18 25.91
N LEU A 377 2.85 -9.32 25.93
CA LEU A 377 2.70 -8.22 24.97
C LEU A 377 3.85 -7.21 25.07
N PHE A 378 4.27 -6.86 26.28
CA PHE A 378 5.37 -5.91 26.50
C PHE A 378 6.75 -6.49 26.10
N GLU A 379 7.00 -7.77 26.39
CA GLU A 379 8.23 -8.45 25.97
C GLU A 379 8.32 -8.51 24.44
N MET A 380 7.24 -8.96 23.77
CA MET A 380 7.23 -9.03 22.31
C MET A 380 7.29 -7.64 21.65
N SER A 381 6.66 -6.62 22.24
CA SER A 381 6.75 -5.21 21.79
C SER A 381 8.18 -4.66 21.80
N SER A 382 9.03 -5.19 22.68
CA SER A 382 10.44 -4.79 22.81
C SER A 382 11.32 -5.40 21.70
N HIS A 383 10.91 -6.54 21.14
CA HIS A 383 11.71 -7.33 20.18
C HIS A 383 11.71 -6.74 18.76
N HIS A 384 12.84 -6.84 18.04
CA HIS A 384 12.98 -6.25 16.69
C HIS A 384 12.06 -6.88 15.62
N CYS A 385 11.73 -8.17 15.75
CA CYS A 385 10.68 -8.84 14.97
C CYS A 385 9.30 -8.70 15.63
N GLY A 386 9.13 -9.29 16.83
CA GLY A 386 7.85 -9.37 17.57
C GLY A 386 7.05 -8.08 17.72
N ASN A 387 7.68 -6.90 17.75
CA ASN A 387 6.94 -5.63 17.80
C ASN A 387 6.00 -5.42 16.60
N PHE A 388 6.34 -5.97 15.42
CA PHE A 388 5.47 -5.90 14.24
C PHE A 388 4.29 -6.86 14.35
N VAL A 389 4.48 -8.04 14.96
CA VAL A 389 3.41 -8.97 15.33
C VAL A 389 2.44 -8.31 16.31
N ILE A 390 2.95 -7.62 17.34
CA ILE A 390 2.09 -6.90 18.30
C ILE A 390 1.36 -5.72 17.62
N GLN A 391 1.99 -5.00 16.70
CA GLN A 391 1.28 -4.00 15.89
C GLN A 391 0.13 -4.62 15.08
N ALA A 392 0.36 -5.77 14.43
CA ALA A 392 -0.67 -6.49 13.69
C ALA A 392 -1.80 -6.97 14.61
N LEU A 393 -1.48 -7.56 15.76
CA LEU A 393 -2.44 -7.97 16.79
C LEU A 393 -3.33 -6.78 17.20
N ILE A 394 -2.71 -5.69 17.69
CA ILE A 394 -3.44 -4.50 18.16
C ILE A 394 -4.34 -3.93 17.06
N SER A 395 -3.85 -3.85 15.82
CA SER A 395 -4.59 -3.25 14.71
C SER A 395 -5.84 -4.07 14.32
N HIS A 396 -5.83 -5.38 14.59
CA HIS A 396 -6.93 -6.30 14.27
C HIS A 396 -7.80 -6.68 15.48
N ALA A 397 -7.60 -6.07 16.66
CA ALA A 397 -8.52 -6.21 17.79
C ALA A 397 -9.97 -5.86 17.38
N ARG A 398 -10.93 -6.72 17.77
CA ARG A 398 -12.33 -6.66 17.30
C ARG A 398 -13.31 -6.06 18.32
N SER A 399 -12.97 -6.09 19.62
CA SER A 399 -13.87 -5.74 20.72
C SER A 399 -13.15 -4.93 21.81
N GLU A 400 -13.92 -4.35 22.73
CA GLU A 400 -13.39 -3.65 23.91
C GLU A 400 -12.57 -4.58 24.81
N ASP A 401 -13.03 -5.82 25.04
CA ASP A 401 -12.28 -6.83 25.84
C ASP A 401 -10.87 -7.09 25.28
N HIS A 402 -10.72 -7.11 23.94
CA HIS A 402 -9.42 -7.23 23.31
C HIS A 402 -8.53 -6.01 23.59
N VAL A 403 -9.10 -4.80 23.59
CA VAL A 403 -8.37 -3.57 23.92
C VAL A 403 -8.00 -3.52 25.40
N GLU A 404 -8.90 -3.91 26.31
CA GLU A 404 -8.63 -3.99 27.75
C GLU A 404 -7.44 -4.92 28.03
N LEU A 405 -7.46 -6.14 27.48
CA LEU A 405 -6.33 -7.08 27.61
C LEU A 405 -5.00 -6.44 27.18
N ILE A 406 -4.98 -5.78 26.02
CA ILE A 406 -3.80 -5.07 25.50
C ILE A 406 -3.41 -3.90 26.43
N TRP A 407 -4.40 -3.15 26.92
CA TRP A 407 -4.23 -1.96 27.74
C TRP A 407 -3.61 -2.30 29.10
N THR A 408 -4.01 -3.41 29.73
CA THR A 408 -3.45 -3.84 31.02
C THR A 408 -1.93 -4.04 30.99
N GLU A 409 -1.37 -4.51 29.87
CA GLU A 409 0.07 -4.73 29.71
C GLU A 409 0.81 -3.53 29.11
N LEU A 410 0.22 -2.82 28.14
CA LEU A 410 0.91 -1.79 27.34
C LEU A 410 0.56 -0.34 27.70
N GLY A 411 -0.62 -0.06 28.26
CA GLY A 411 -1.12 1.31 28.47
C GLY A 411 -0.21 2.17 29.36
N LYS A 412 0.44 1.54 30.36
CA LYS A 412 1.40 2.21 31.27
C LYS A 412 2.85 2.18 30.77
N LYS A 413 3.10 1.68 29.55
CA LYS A 413 4.44 1.37 29.01
C LYS A 413 4.86 2.25 27.83
N PHE A 414 4.09 3.29 27.48
CA PHE A 414 4.37 4.11 26.29
C PHE A 414 5.75 4.76 26.32
N LYS A 415 6.20 5.24 27.49
CA LYS A 415 7.55 5.83 27.68
C LYS A 415 8.66 4.80 27.39
N ASP A 416 8.51 3.58 27.87
CA ASP A 416 9.45 2.48 27.65
C ASP A 416 9.49 2.09 26.15
N VAL A 417 8.31 1.91 25.55
CA VAL A 417 8.13 1.55 24.13
C VAL A 417 8.72 2.62 23.20
N PHE A 418 8.55 3.91 23.51
CA PHE A 418 9.20 5.00 22.77
C PHE A 418 10.73 5.01 22.98
N GLY A 419 11.23 4.80 24.21
CA GLY A 419 12.66 4.70 24.48
C GLY A 419 13.36 3.56 23.71
N MET A 420 12.63 2.48 23.42
CA MET A 420 13.12 1.36 22.60
C MET A 420 12.99 1.59 21.07
N GLY A 421 12.49 2.75 20.63
CA GLY A 421 12.23 3.03 19.21
C GLY A 421 11.10 2.17 18.62
N LYS A 422 10.10 1.80 19.42
CA LYS A 422 8.99 0.89 19.04
C LYS A 422 7.66 1.63 18.91
N SER A 423 7.74 2.89 18.49
CA SER A 423 6.63 3.85 18.36
C SER A 423 5.41 3.35 17.56
N GLY A 424 5.61 2.42 16.61
CA GLY A 424 4.54 1.78 15.85
C GLY A 424 3.52 1.03 16.72
N VAL A 425 3.95 0.46 17.86
CA VAL A 425 3.06 -0.23 18.82
C VAL A 425 2.07 0.77 19.43
N VAL A 426 2.55 1.93 19.88
CA VAL A 426 1.71 3.01 20.42
C VAL A 426 0.79 3.59 19.34
N ALA A 427 1.30 3.79 18.12
CA ALA A 427 0.50 4.27 17.00
C ALA A 427 -0.66 3.31 16.65
N SER A 428 -0.40 2.01 16.66
CA SER A 428 -1.43 0.99 16.43
C SER A 428 -2.48 1.00 17.55
N LEU A 429 -2.05 1.12 18.81
CA LEU A 429 -2.99 1.15 19.95
C LEU A 429 -3.88 2.39 19.93
N LEU A 430 -3.31 3.57 19.69
CA LEU A 430 -4.08 4.80 19.50
C LEU A 430 -5.08 4.67 18.34
N ALA A 431 -4.66 4.12 17.20
CA ALA A 431 -5.53 3.94 16.04
C ALA A 431 -6.66 2.93 16.29
N THR A 432 -6.41 1.87 17.06
CA THR A 432 -7.42 0.88 17.47
C THR A 432 -8.39 1.43 18.51
N CYS A 433 -7.90 2.13 19.53
CA CYS A 433 -8.73 2.84 20.51
C CYS A 433 -9.71 3.79 19.82
N HIS A 434 -9.23 4.56 18.83
CA HIS A 434 -10.08 5.42 18.01
C HIS A 434 -11.11 4.64 17.17
N ARG A 435 -10.69 3.54 16.51
CA ARG A 435 -11.59 2.72 15.67
C ARG A 435 -12.70 2.03 16.47
N LEU A 436 -12.44 1.68 17.72
CA LEU A 436 -13.38 0.98 18.60
C LEU A 436 -14.06 1.89 19.64
N HIS A 437 -13.78 3.20 19.63
CA HIS A 437 -14.31 4.19 20.57
C HIS A 437 -14.18 3.78 22.06
N THR A 438 -13.03 3.17 22.40
CA THR A 438 -12.69 2.76 23.76
C THR A 438 -11.27 3.21 24.11
N HIS A 439 -11.03 3.51 25.38
CA HIS A 439 -9.72 3.93 25.91
C HIS A 439 -9.11 5.21 25.29
N GLU A 440 -9.85 5.98 24.49
CA GLU A 440 -9.35 7.17 23.77
C GLU A 440 -8.75 8.22 24.73
N GLN A 441 -9.42 8.52 25.85
CA GLN A 441 -8.95 9.46 26.86
C GLN A 441 -7.69 8.93 27.58
N GLN A 442 -7.71 7.68 28.00
CA GLN A 442 -6.61 7.02 28.70
C GLN A 442 -5.35 6.95 27.79
N CYS A 443 -5.54 6.69 26.50
CA CYS A 443 -4.47 6.68 25.50
C CYS A 443 -3.86 8.08 25.31
N CYS A 444 -4.67 9.15 25.26
CA CYS A 444 -4.19 10.53 25.26
C CYS A 444 -3.39 10.88 26.52
N GLN A 445 -3.87 10.47 27.70
CA GLN A 445 -3.17 10.71 28.97
C GLN A 445 -1.84 9.95 29.03
N ALA A 446 -1.80 8.69 28.59
CA ALA A 446 -0.58 7.88 28.52
C ALA A 446 0.44 8.47 27.52
N LEU A 447 -0.01 9.00 26.38
CA LEU A 447 0.84 9.72 25.43
C LEU A 447 1.48 10.96 26.06
N ILE A 448 0.69 11.78 26.77
CA ILE A 448 1.18 12.98 27.45
C ILE A 448 2.21 12.60 28.52
N GLY A 449 1.88 11.64 29.41
CA GLY A 449 2.79 11.16 30.46
C GLY A 449 4.06 10.46 29.93
N ALA A 450 4.09 10.04 28.67
CA ALA A 450 5.28 9.49 28.04
C ALA A 450 6.25 10.56 27.52
N VAL A 451 5.74 11.73 27.09
CA VAL A 451 6.55 12.80 26.46
C VAL A 451 6.74 14.06 27.32
N CYS A 452 6.02 14.17 28.44
CA CYS A 452 6.14 15.24 29.43
C CYS A 452 6.67 14.71 30.75
N MET A 453 7.48 15.53 31.42
CA MET A 453 7.82 15.41 32.83
C MET A 453 6.71 16.04 33.68
N GLU A 454 6.69 15.72 34.97
CA GLU A 454 5.70 16.29 35.91
C GLU A 454 5.78 17.82 35.93
N ASN A 455 4.61 18.47 35.91
CA ASN A 455 4.44 19.93 35.90
C ASN A 455 4.96 20.68 34.65
N GLU A 456 5.35 20.00 33.58
CA GLU A 456 5.71 20.69 32.33
C GLU A 456 4.49 21.29 31.61
N PRO A 457 4.63 22.48 31.00
CA PRO A 457 3.55 23.10 30.24
C PRO A 457 3.26 22.33 28.94
N PRO A 458 1.99 22.20 28.50
CA PRO A 458 1.61 21.43 27.31
C PRO A 458 2.33 21.79 26.00
N ARG A 459 2.98 22.96 25.91
CA ARG A 459 3.71 23.42 24.72
C ARG A 459 4.82 22.48 24.22
N CYS A 460 5.34 21.57 25.06
CA CYS A 460 6.36 20.62 24.63
C CYS A 460 5.82 19.34 23.97
N ILE A 461 4.54 18.99 24.16
CA ILE A 461 3.93 17.72 23.69
C ILE A 461 4.11 17.51 22.18
N VAL A 462 3.61 18.45 21.36
CA VAL A 462 3.64 18.35 19.90
C VAL A 462 5.08 18.37 19.37
N PRO A 463 5.96 19.33 19.74
CA PRO A 463 7.38 19.31 19.35
C PRO A 463 8.07 17.98 19.63
N ARG A 464 7.89 17.41 20.84
CA ARG A 464 8.55 16.15 21.22
C ARG A 464 8.01 14.95 20.46
N ILE A 465 6.74 14.93 20.06
CA ILE A 465 6.20 13.84 19.22
C ILE A 465 6.62 14.02 17.75
N LEU A 466 6.67 15.25 17.22
CA LEU A 466 7.23 15.54 15.89
C LEU A 466 8.69 15.07 15.77
N PHE A 467 9.47 15.17 16.85
CA PHE A 467 10.88 14.79 16.91
C PHE A 467 11.16 13.65 17.91
N LEU A 468 10.27 12.64 17.94
CA LEU A 468 10.26 11.58 18.95
C LEU A 468 11.64 10.95 19.23
N ASP A 469 12.31 10.42 18.21
CA ASP A 469 13.62 9.77 18.38
C ASP A 469 14.68 10.76 18.89
N ASN A 470 14.66 12.01 18.41
CA ASN A 470 15.60 13.04 18.81
C ASN A 470 15.40 13.44 20.29
N TYR A 471 14.15 13.53 20.77
CA TYR A 471 13.85 13.75 22.19
C TYR A 471 14.23 12.54 23.06
N PHE A 472 13.81 11.32 22.67
CA PHE A 472 14.06 10.12 23.46
C PHE A 472 15.55 9.75 23.54
N TYR A 473 16.33 9.97 22.48
CA TYR A 473 17.78 9.74 22.47
C TYR A 473 18.62 10.96 22.92
N CYS A 474 18.00 12.11 23.22
CA CYS A 474 18.71 13.21 23.86
C CYS A 474 19.19 12.83 25.27
N LYS A 475 20.45 13.13 25.59
CA LYS A 475 21.04 12.92 26.92
C LYS A 475 20.41 13.82 27.98
N ASP A 476 20.23 15.10 27.65
CA ASP A 476 19.60 16.10 28.51
C ASP A 476 18.22 16.44 27.96
N LYS A 477 17.18 15.87 28.57
CA LYS A 477 15.78 16.08 28.18
C LYS A 477 15.19 17.37 28.74
N SER A 478 15.83 17.97 29.74
CA SER A 478 15.40 19.22 30.36
C SER A 478 15.78 20.42 29.48
N ASN A 479 16.96 20.35 28.85
CA ASN A 479 17.44 21.36 27.90
C ASN A 479 17.23 20.95 26.42
N TRP A 480 16.27 20.07 26.15
CA TRP A 480 15.89 19.71 24.77
C TRP A 480 15.11 20.84 24.10
N ASP A 481 15.53 21.22 22.89
CA ASP A 481 14.95 22.30 22.08
C ASP A 481 14.75 21.86 20.61
N TRP A 482 14.05 22.68 19.82
CA TRP A 482 13.67 22.38 18.44
C TRP A 482 14.88 22.12 17.51
N PRO A 483 15.05 20.91 16.96
CA PRO A 483 16.17 20.57 16.09
C PRO A 483 15.92 21.11 14.67
N SER A 484 16.11 22.41 14.48
CA SER A 484 15.83 23.14 13.24
C SER A 484 16.40 22.46 12.00
N GLY A 485 15.54 22.17 11.01
CA GLY A 485 15.93 21.50 9.76
C GLY A 485 16.21 20.00 9.87
N ALA A 486 16.00 19.38 11.05
CA ALA A 486 15.95 17.93 11.14
C ALA A 486 14.64 17.39 10.54
N ARG A 487 14.68 16.18 9.99
CA ARG A 487 13.47 15.51 9.48
C ARG A 487 12.55 15.10 10.63
N MET A 488 11.25 15.29 10.49
CA MET A 488 10.28 14.86 11.50
C MET A 488 10.12 13.33 11.53
N HIS A 489 9.90 12.79 12.72
CA HIS A 489 9.79 11.36 12.97
C HIS A 489 8.46 10.83 12.40
N THR A 490 8.55 9.92 11.42
CA THR A 490 7.41 9.53 10.57
C THR A 490 6.24 8.97 11.38
N ILE A 491 6.48 8.03 12.31
CA ILE A 491 5.40 7.48 13.15
C ILE A 491 4.86 8.52 14.15
N GLY A 492 5.69 9.48 14.60
CA GLY A 492 5.28 10.58 15.46
C GLY A 492 4.28 11.51 14.77
N THR A 493 4.55 11.86 13.50
CA THR A 493 3.58 12.61 12.68
C THR A 493 2.27 11.84 12.49
N LEU A 494 2.31 10.51 12.38
CA LEU A 494 1.11 9.67 12.24
C LEU A 494 0.34 9.57 13.57
N ILE A 495 1.03 9.46 14.72
CA ILE A 495 0.40 9.55 16.05
C ILE A 495 -0.38 10.86 16.18
N LEU A 496 0.24 12.01 15.85
CA LEU A 496 -0.42 13.31 15.93
C LEU A 496 -1.60 13.44 14.95
N GLN A 497 -1.49 12.89 13.73
CA GLN A 497 -2.61 12.83 12.78
C GLN A 497 -3.81 12.05 13.33
N THR A 498 -3.58 10.95 14.08
CA THR A 498 -4.66 10.22 14.76
C THR A 498 -5.20 10.99 15.96
N VAL A 499 -4.33 11.60 16.79
CA VAL A 499 -4.75 12.42 17.94
C VAL A 499 -5.71 13.54 17.49
N PHE A 500 -5.42 14.25 16.40
CA PHE A 500 -6.31 15.32 15.90
C PHE A 500 -7.61 14.83 15.24
N ARG A 501 -7.88 13.52 15.23
CA ARG A 501 -9.18 12.94 14.85
C ARG A 501 -10.05 12.52 16.05
N LEU A 502 -9.51 12.60 17.27
CA LEU A 502 -10.24 12.29 18.50
C LEU A 502 -11.13 13.46 18.95
N PRO A 503 -12.18 13.20 19.77
CA PRO A 503 -13.01 14.23 20.39
C PRO A 503 -12.18 15.27 21.16
N THR A 504 -12.57 16.56 21.08
CA THR A 504 -11.79 17.67 21.67
C THR A 504 -11.49 17.52 23.14
N ASP A 505 -12.42 16.92 23.88
CA ASP A 505 -12.40 16.77 25.34
C ASP A 505 -11.17 15.96 25.81
N PHE A 506 -10.65 15.07 24.95
CA PHE A 506 -9.48 14.24 25.24
C PHE A 506 -8.15 14.88 24.79
N ILE A 507 -8.20 15.88 23.89
CA ILE A 507 -7.00 16.38 23.17
C ILE A 507 -6.67 17.86 23.43
N HIS A 508 -7.31 18.50 24.41
CA HIS A 508 -7.05 19.91 24.78
C HIS A 508 -5.56 20.24 24.97
N ALA A 509 -4.77 19.35 25.56
CA ALA A 509 -3.33 19.54 25.74
C ALA A 509 -2.57 19.61 24.41
N PHE A 510 -2.90 18.74 23.45
CA PHE A 510 -2.31 18.72 22.11
C PHE A 510 -2.72 19.95 21.29
N ILE A 511 -3.98 20.40 21.39
CA ILE A 511 -4.45 21.65 20.75
C ILE A 511 -3.73 22.88 21.35
N SER A 512 -3.55 22.90 22.68
CA SER A 512 -2.78 23.96 23.35
C SER A 512 -1.33 23.97 22.87
N SER A 513 -0.72 22.79 22.75
CA SER A 513 0.63 22.59 22.22
C SER A 513 0.77 23.11 20.78
N MET A 514 -0.07 22.62 19.87
CA MET A 514 -0.08 22.96 18.43
C MET A 514 -0.25 24.46 18.20
N THR A 515 -1.19 25.09 18.91
CA THR A 515 -1.42 26.54 18.78
C THR A 515 -0.35 27.40 19.47
N SER A 516 0.57 26.79 20.21
CA SER A 516 1.70 27.45 20.88
C SER A 516 3.01 27.36 20.08
N LEU A 517 3.08 26.56 19.01
CA LEU A 517 4.23 26.54 18.10
C LEU A 517 4.55 27.95 17.57
N GLU A 518 5.82 28.33 17.56
CA GLU A 518 6.28 29.60 17.01
C GLU A 518 6.23 29.60 15.47
N GLU A 519 6.34 30.78 14.86
CA GLU A 519 6.20 30.97 13.41
C GLU A 519 7.21 30.14 12.62
N ASN A 520 8.50 30.26 12.96
CA ASN A 520 9.60 29.45 12.43
C ASN A 520 9.33 27.93 12.54
N HIS A 521 8.91 27.45 13.71
CA HIS A 521 8.61 26.04 13.95
C HIS A 521 7.42 25.55 13.11
N LEU A 522 6.41 26.39 12.92
CA LEU A 522 5.24 26.07 12.09
C LEU A 522 5.59 26.03 10.59
N LEU A 523 6.47 26.92 10.11
CA LEU A 523 7.00 26.90 8.74
C LEU A 523 7.85 25.65 8.48
N ASP A 524 8.74 25.31 9.41
CA ASP A 524 9.56 24.07 9.37
C ASP A 524 8.64 22.83 9.33
N THR A 525 7.61 22.80 10.19
CA THR A 525 6.56 21.76 10.18
C THR A 525 5.84 21.65 8.82
N THR A 526 5.58 22.76 8.13
CA THR A 526 4.90 22.74 6.83
C THR A 526 5.80 22.27 5.69
N LYS A 527 7.12 22.50 5.83
CA LYS A 527 8.16 22.08 4.88
C LYS A 527 8.47 20.57 5.00
N ASP A 528 8.22 19.94 6.15
CA ASP A 528 8.24 18.47 6.30
C ASP A 528 6.97 17.79 5.73
N SER A 529 7.17 16.68 5.01
CA SER A 529 6.08 15.91 4.36
C SER A 529 5.07 15.26 5.30
N GLY A 530 5.47 14.90 6.53
CA GLY A 530 4.60 14.38 7.59
C GLY A 530 4.11 15.49 8.51
N GLY A 531 4.96 16.49 8.78
CA GLY A 531 4.59 17.70 9.54
C GLY A 531 3.41 18.45 8.91
N ALA A 532 3.41 18.63 7.59
CA ALA A 532 2.30 19.23 6.86
C ALA A 532 0.97 18.48 7.11
N ARG A 533 1.00 17.14 7.16
CA ARG A 533 -0.18 16.32 7.45
C ARG A 533 -0.68 16.47 8.89
N VAL A 534 0.21 16.75 9.85
CA VAL A 534 -0.19 17.09 11.23
C VAL A 534 -0.96 18.41 11.26
N ILE A 535 -0.52 19.41 10.49
CA ILE A 535 -1.22 20.70 10.36
C ILE A 535 -2.57 20.50 9.66
N GLU A 536 -2.63 19.76 8.56
CA GLU A 536 -3.88 19.39 7.89
C GLU A 536 -4.85 18.67 8.85
N ALA A 537 -4.39 17.70 9.64
CA ALA A 537 -5.20 16.99 10.62
C ALA A 537 -5.75 17.92 11.71
N PHE A 538 -4.91 18.81 12.26
CA PHE A 538 -5.36 19.84 13.20
C PHE A 538 -6.41 20.79 12.59
N LEU A 539 -6.22 21.23 11.35
CA LEU A 539 -7.19 22.10 10.66
C LEU A 539 -8.51 21.40 10.34
N ASN A 540 -8.49 20.08 10.12
CA ASN A 540 -9.70 19.27 9.93
C ASN A 540 -10.36 18.82 11.25
N SER A 541 -9.66 18.89 12.38
CA SER A 541 -10.17 18.48 13.71
C SER A 541 -11.38 19.29 14.20
N GLU A 542 -12.02 18.84 15.27
CA GLU A 542 -13.11 19.57 15.95
C GLU A 542 -12.63 20.80 16.76
N ALA A 543 -11.33 21.14 16.73
CA ALA A 543 -10.80 22.32 17.40
C ALA A 543 -11.55 23.61 16.98
N SER A 544 -11.80 24.50 17.95
CA SER A 544 -12.60 25.70 17.70
C SER A 544 -12.01 26.60 16.63
N GLY A 545 -12.86 27.33 15.90
CA GLY A 545 -12.41 28.31 14.90
C GLY A 545 -11.43 29.36 15.45
N LYS A 546 -11.52 29.70 16.75
CA LYS A 546 -10.55 30.56 17.45
C LYS A 546 -9.16 29.91 17.53
N GLN A 547 -9.07 28.62 17.85
CA GLN A 547 -7.81 27.87 17.91
C GLN A 547 -7.21 27.68 16.52
N LYS A 548 -8.02 27.30 15.52
CA LYS A 548 -7.57 27.21 14.12
C LYS A 548 -7.03 28.55 13.62
N ARG A 549 -7.77 29.65 13.84
CA ARG A 549 -7.35 31.03 13.52
C ARG A 549 -6.04 31.44 14.21
N LYS A 550 -5.80 31.04 15.46
CA LYS A 550 -4.55 31.32 16.20
C LYS A 550 -3.32 30.69 15.53
N LEU A 551 -3.48 29.56 14.85
CA LEU A 551 -2.43 28.94 14.05
C LEU A 551 -2.30 29.61 12.68
N ILE A 552 -3.41 29.76 11.94
CA ILE A 552 -3.42 30.28 10.56
C ILE A 552 -2.81 31.69 10.46
N ILE A 553 -3.01 32.56 11.47
CA ILE A 553 -2.45 33.91 11.47
C ILE A 553 -0.91 33.93 11.44
N LYS A 554 -0.23 32.88 11.90
CA LYS A 554 1.24 32.76 11.88
C LYS A 554 1.79 32.43 10.49
N PHE A 555 0.93 32.11 9.52
CA PHE A 555 1.34 31.91 8.11
C PHE A 555 1.22 33.18 7.27
N LYS A 556 0.75 34.31 7.81
CA LYS A 556 0.68 35.57 7.07
C LYS A 556 2.07 36.02 6.63
N GLY A 557 2.21 36.41 5.37
CA GLY A 557 3.49 36.70 4.72
C GLY A 557 4.18 35.46 4.14
N HIS A 558 3.65 34.26 4.37
CA HIS A 558 4.24 32.99 3.92
C HIS A 558 3.29 32.14 3.06
N PHE A 559 2.03 32.51 2.85
CA PHE A 559 1.12 31.72 2.02
C PHE A 559 1.60 31.64 0.57
N GLY A 560 2.24 32.71 0.07
CA GLY A 560 2.94 32.72 -1.22
C GLY A 560 4.00 31.62 -1.32
N GLU A 561 5.02 31.64 -0.44
CA GLU A 561 6.10 30.64 -0.46
C GLU A 561 5.60 29.20 -0.20
N LEU A 562 4.59 29.03 0.66
CA LEU A 562 4.04 27.71 0.96
C LEU A 562 3.21 27.14 -0.19
N SER A 563 2.53 27.99 -0.97
CA SER A 563 1.65 27.54 -2.07
C SER A 563 2.41 26.84 -3.20
N VAL A 564 3.66 27.23 -3.45
CA VAL A 564 4.52 26.63 -4.49
C VAL A 564 5.18 25.32 -4.04
N LEU A 565 5.14 24.98 -2.74
CA LEU A 565 5.70 23.74 -2.21
C LEU A 565 4.76 22.54 -2.40
N GLN A 566 5.35 21.37 -2.67
CA GLN A 566 4.61 20.14 -2.96
C GLN A 566 3.74 19.64 -1.78
N SER A 567 4.15 19.89 -0.53
CA SER A 567 3.35 19.65 0.68
C SER A 567 2.56 20.90 1.09
N GLY A 568 3.23 22.06 1.12
CA GLY A 568 2.65 23.33 1.58
C GLY A 568 1.40 23.75 0.82
N SER A 569 1.31 23.46 -0.48
CA SER A 569 0.10 23.65 -1.30
C SER A 569 -1.18 23.10 -0.66
N PHE A 570 -1.15 21.89 -0.11
CA PHE A 570 -2.30 21.27 0.57
C PHE A 570 -2.58 21.94 1.93
N THR A 571 -1.55 22.37 2.65
CA THR A 571 -1.71 23.14 3.90
C THR A 571 -2.36 24.49 3.65
N VAL A 572 -1.94 25.22 2.60
CA VAL A 572 -2.57 26.48 2.18
C VAL A 572 -4.04 26.27 1.81
N GLU A 573 -4.35 25.17 1.11
CA GLU A 573 -5.72 24.76 0.81
C GLU A 573 -6.58 24.58 2.07
N LYS A 574 -6.08 23.87 3.08
CA LYS A 574 -6.80 23.68 4.35
C LYS A 574 -6.90 24.96 5.17
N CYS A 575 -5.87 25.81 5.17
CA CYS A 575 -5.93 27.13 5.78
C CYS A 575 -7.03 28.00 5.14
N PHE A 576 -7.17 27.98 3.82
CA PHE A 576 -8.22 28.73 3.11
C PHE A 576 -9.63 28.19 3.43
N ASP A 577 -9.82 26.87 3.39
CA ASP A 577 -11.13 26.24 3.61
C ASP A 577 -11.73 26.62 4.99
N VAL A 578 -10.94 26.57 6.07
CA VAL A 578 -11.42 26.87 7.43
C VAL A 578 -11.24 28.32 7.88
N SER A 579 -10.81 29.21 6.97
CA SER A 579 -10.66 30.65 7.24
C SER A 579 -11.95 31.44 7.02
N SER A 580 -12.14 32.49 7.82
CA SER A 580 -13.14 33.54 7.52
C SER A 580 -12.75 34.32 6.26
N VAL A 581 -13.72 34.99 5.62
CA VAL A 581 -13.50 35.79 4.40
C VAL A 581 -12.28 36.72 4.51
N ALA A 582 -12.10 37.42 5.63
CA ALA A 582 -10.98 38.35 5.84
C ALA A 582 -9.59 37.67 5.91
N LEU A 583 -9.50 36.37 6.20
CA LEU A 583 -8.25 35.61 6.11
C LEU A 583 -8.08 34.95 4.74
N ARG A 584 -9.17 34.52 4.10
CA ARG A 584 -9.15 34.08 2.70
C ARG A 584 -8.63 35.19 1.77
N GLU A 585 -9.03 36.43 2.03
CA GLU A 585 -8.57 37.63 1.32
C GLU A 585 -7.05 37.83 1.43
N VAL A 586 -6.48 37.67 2.63
CA VAL A 586 -5.02 37.73 2.85
C VAL A 586 -4.30 36.61 2.08
N ILE A 587 -4.79 35.37 2.19
CA ILE A 587 -4.22 34.22 1.48
C ILE A 587 -4.19 34.47 -0.03
N VAL A 588 -5.31 34.93 -0.60
CA VAL A 588 -5.40 35.15 -2.06
C VAL A 588 -4.59 36.37 -2.52
N SER A 589 -4.44 37.39 -1.68
CA SER A 589 -3.52 38.50 -1.94
C SER A 589 -2.09 38.00 -2.09
N GLU A 590 -1.57 37.22 -1.13
CA GLU A 590 -0.22 36.65 -1.18
C GLU A 590 -0.03 35.69 -2.37
N LEU A 591 -1.05 34.89 -2.72
CA LEU A 591 -1.00 33.99 -3.87
C LEU A 591 -1.04 34.71 -5.22
N SER A 592 -1.59 35.94 -5.28
CA SER A 592 -1.61 36.74 -6.50
C SER A 592 -0.21 37.24 -6.89
N GLU A 593 0.66 37.49 -5.90
CA GLU A 593 2.05 37.91 -6.11
C GLU A 593 2.91 36.82 -6.74
N VAL A 594 2.63 35.54 -6.42
CA VAL A 594 3.38 34.36 -6.92
C VAL A 594 2.66 33.60 -8.04
N GLN A 595 1.58 34.15 -8.63
CA GLN A 595 0.72 33.46 -9.61
C GLN A 595 1.50 32.84 -10.78
N ALA A 596 2.53 33.55 -11.30
CA ALA A 596 3.35 33.09 -12.41
C ALA A 596 4.24 31.88 -12.06
N GLU A 597 4.66 31.73 -10.81
CA GLU A 597 5.43 30.57 -10.34
C GLU A 597 4.48 29.42 -9.97
N LEU A 598 3.42 29.74 -9.21
CA LEU A 598 2.41 28.78 -8.80
C LEU A 598 1.80 28.04 -10.01
N SER A 599 1.48 28.74 -11.09
CA SER A 599 0.96 28.14 -12.33
C SER A 599 1.82 27.03 -12.95
N LYS A 600 3.14 27.00 -12.68
CA LYS A 600 4.09 26.01 -13.19
C LYS A 600 4.20 24.77 -12.30
N THR A 601 3.64 24.80 -11.10
CA THR A 601 3.65 23.68 -10.15
C THR A 601 2.54 22.67 -10.44
N LYS A 602 2.66 21.45 -9.92
CA LYS A 602 1.65 20.39 -10.12
C LYS A 602 0.27 20.74 -9.55
N GLN A 603 0.21 21.46 -8.42
CA GLN A 603 -1.05 21.78 -7.74
C GLN A 603 -1.54 23.21 -8.00
N GLY A 604 -0.68 24.13 -8.42
CA GLY A 604 -1.05 25.54 -8.61
C GLY A 604 -2.23 25.78 -9.54
N PRO A 605 -2.35 25.12 -10.71
CA PRO A 605 -3.53 25.22 -11.55
C PRO A 605 -4.84 24.74 -10.89
N HIS A 606 -4.79 23.95 -9.81
CA HIS A 606 -5.95 23.66 -8.98
C HIS A 606 -6.22 24.81 -7.99
N LEU A 607 -5.21 25.24 -7.23
CA LEU A 607 -5.32 26.31 -6.22
C LEU A 607 -5.79 27.64 -6.82
N LEU A 608 -5.18 28.08 -7.93
CA LEU A 608 -5.54 29.31 -8.65
C LEU A 608 -7.03 29.34 -9.04
N ARG A 609 -7.57 28.18 -9.47
CA ARG A 609 -8.99 28.01 -9.81
C ARG A 609 -9.87 27.89 -8.57
N LYS A 610 -9.47 27.12 -7.55
CA LYS A 610 -10.27 26.91 -6.33
C LYS A 610 -10.49 28.20 -5.57
N PHE A 611 -9.46 29.05 -5.50
CA PHE A 611 -9.52 30.32 -4.78
C PHE A 611 -9.98 31.51 -5.62
N ASP A 612 -10.13 31.35 -6.95
CA ASP A 612 -10.48 32.42 -7.89
C ASP A 612 -9.50 33.61 -7.82
N VAL A 613 -8.19 33.32 -7.90
CA VAL A 613 -7.12 34.32 -7.78
C VAL A 613 -7.18 35.36 -8.89
N ASP A 614 -7.46 34.93 -10.14
CA ASP A 614 -7.72 35.83 -11.27
C ASP A 614 -8.95 36.73 -11.05
N GLY A 615 -10.00 36.22 -10.41
CA GLY A 615 -11.20 36.98 -10.10
C GLY A 615 -10.98 38.00 -8.99
N TYR A 616 -10.17 37.66 -7.98
CA TYR A 616 -9.72 38.60 -6.95
C TYR A 616 -8.87 39.73 -7.55
N ALA A 617 -7.80 39.38 -8.29
CA ALA A 617 -6.87 40.35 -8.87
C ALA A 617 -7.55 41.37 -9.81
N LYS A 618 -8.63 40.98 -10.49
CA LYS A 618 -9.41 41.86 -11.38
C LYS A 618 -10.53 42.62 -10.67
N ARG A 619 -11.19 42.00 -9.67
CA ARG A 619 -12.46 42.47 -9.09
C ARG A 619 -12.57 42.05 -7.61
N PRO A 620 -11.76 42.63 -6.69
CA PRO A 620 -11.66 42.19 -5.31
C PRO A 620 -12.98 42.27 -4.55
N ASP A 621 -13.77 43.35 -4.71
CA ASP A 621 -15.06 43.50 -4.03
C ASP A 621 -16.08 42.43 -4.45
N GLN A 622 -16.12 42.10 -5.75
CA GLN A 622 -17.01 41.05 -6.26
C GLN A 622 -16.56 39.67 -5.79
N TRP A 623 -15.24 39.42 -5.71
CA TRP A 623 -14.70 38.20 -5.13
C TRP A 623 -15.08 38.08 -3.65
N LYS A 624 -14.92 39.16 -2.88
CA LYS A 624 -15.25 39.22 -1.45
C LYS A 624 -16.73 38.96 -1.20
N SER A 625 -17.61 39.60 -1.98
CA SER A 625 -19.05 39.33 -1.97
C SER A 625 -19.39 37.86 -2.26
N ARG A 626 -18.76 37.23 -3.27
CA ARG A 626 -18.91 35.78 -3.54
C ARG A 626 -18.47 34.93 -2.36
N GLN A 627 -17.37 35.26 -1.69
CA GLN A 627 -16.88 34.50 -0.52
C GLN A 627 -17.82 34.65 0.69
N THR A 628 -18.32 35.85 0.99
CA THR A 628 -19.28 36.09 2.08
C THR A 628 -20.61 35.39 1.82
N SER A 629 -21.12 35.42 0.59
CA SER A 629 -22.32 34.66 0.21
C SER A 629 -22.13 33.16 0.44
N ARG A 630 -21.00 32.58 0.02
CA ARG A 630 -20.68 31.16 0.26
C ARG A 630 -20.57 30.82 1.75
N GLU A 631 -19.99 31.70 2.57
CA GLU A 631 -19.89 31.51 4.02
C GLU A 631 -21.28 31.57 4.69
N SER A 632 -22.14 32.52 4.29
CA SER A 632 -23.54 32.57 4.76
C SER A 632 -24.29 31.27 4.43
N THR A 633 -24.34 30.89 3.15
CA THR A 633 -25.07 29.69 2.72
C THR A 633 -24.56 28.41 3.40
N TYR A 634 -23.26 28.32 3.69
CA TYR A 634 -22.69 27.21 4.46
C TYR A 634 -23.16 27.23 5.92
N ASN A 635 -23.14 28.40 6.58
CA ASN A 635 -23.62 28.54 7.96
C ASN A 635 -25.13 28.28 8.06
N ASP A 636 -25.92 28.74 7.09
CA ASP A 636 -27.36 28.49 6.99
C ASP A 636 -27.65 26.98 6.83
N PHE A 637 -26.87 26.29 5.98
CA PHE A 637 -26.94 24.84 5.84
C PHE A 637 -26.60 24.11 7.14
N ILE A 638 -25.51 24.47 7.83
CA ILE A 638 -25.15 23.87 9.12
C ILE A 638 -26.19 24.18 10.20
N SER A 639 -26.78 25.38 10.22
CA SER A 639 -27.85 25.72 11.15
C SER A 639 -29.17 24.96 10.88
N THR A 640 -29.40 24.53 9.63
CA THR A 640 -30.64 23.86 9.22
C THR A 640 -30.52 22.33 9.30
N PHE A 641 -29.35 21.77 8.99
CA PHE A 641 -29.12 20.33 8.84
C PHE A 641 -28.03 19.76 9.75
N GLY A 642 -27.29 20.61 10.49
CA GLY A 642 -26.30 20.18 11.46
C GLY A 642 -26.97 19.66 12.74
N SER A 643 -27.05 18.34 12.88
CA SER A 643 -27.56 17.70 14.08
C SER A 643 -26.79 18.12 15.34
N ASN A 644 -27.51 18.59 16.36
CA ASN A 644 -26.98 18.86 17.70
C ASN A 644 -26.65 17.57 18.49
N THR A 645 -25.82 16.70 17.93
CA THR A 645 -25.37 15.46 18.59
C THR A 645 -24.05 15.68 19.33
N THR A 646 -24.07 16.39 20.47
CA THR A 646 -23.10 16.31 21.59
C THR A 646 -23.36 17.31 22.73
N LYS A 647 -24.63 17.53 23.15
CA LYS A 647 -24.91 18.06 24.50
C LYS A 647 -26.10 17.36 25.14
N SER A 648 -25.90 16.90 26.37
CA SER A 648 -26.88 16.24 27.25
C SER A 648 -27.34 14.82 26.85
N SER A 649 -26.62 13.79 27.32
CA SER A 649 -27.19 12.91 28.36
C SER A 649 -26.13 12.00 28.98
N TYR A 650 -25.63 12.38 30.16
CA TYR A 650 -25.13 11.44 31.17
C TYR A 650 -25.86 11.76 32.46
N LYS A 651 -26.97 11.05 32.73
CA LYS A 651 -27.40 10.61 34.07
C LYS A 651 -28.61 9.66 33.98
N GLU A 652 -28.54 8.64 34.84
CA GLU A 652 -29.63 7.82 35.37
C GLU A 652 -30.55 7.09 34.38
N ALA A 653 -30.23 5.81 34.17
CA ALA A 653 -31.20 4.82 33.72
C ALA A 653 -31.85 4.12 34.94
N HIS A 654 -33.08 4.50 35.29
CA HIS A 654 -34.01 3.63 36.03
C HIS A 654 -35.49 3.91 35.68
N SER A 655 -36.12 2.89 35.09
CA SER A 655 -37.55 2.53 35.13
C SER A 655 -38.67 3.41 34.48
N THR A 656 -39.44 2.68 33.67
CA THR A 656 -40.92 2.72 33.47
C THR A 656 -41.62 3.83 32.65
N HIS A 657 -42.32 3.38 31.61
CA HIS A 657 -43.60 3.85 31.05
C HIS A 657 -44.00 5.33 31.20
N ASP A 658 -43.93 6.14 30.12
CA ASP A 658 -45.05 6.38 29.19
C ASP A 658 -44.69 7.37 28.05
N ARG A 659 -45.38 7.31 26.90
CA ARG A 659 -45.19 8.25 25.77
C ARG A 659 -46.36 9.27 25.67
N PRO A 660 -46.10 10.59 25.68
CA PRO A 660 -47.15 11.59 25.48
C PRO A 660 -47.71 11.64 24.05
N LYS A 661 -49.03 11.81 23.92
CA LYS A 661 -49.77 11.72 22.63
C LYS A 661 -49.53 12.87 21.62
N SER A 662 -48.88 13.98 22.01
CA SER A 662 -48.87 15.22 21.22
C SER A 662 -48.00 15.21 19.95
N GLN A 663 -47.12 14.22 19.76
CA GLN A 663 -46.32 14.11 18.53
C GLN A 663 -47.09 13.45 17.36
N GLN A 664 -48.19 12.71 17.62
CA GLN A 664 -48.97 12.08 16.56
C GLN A 664 -49.98 13.02 15.88
N GLU A 665 -50.36 14.13 16.51
CA GLU A 665 -51.30 15.10 15.93
C GLU A 665 -50.61 16.01 14.92
N LYS A 666 -49.42 16.55 15.24
CA LYS A 666 -48.64 17.38 14.30
C LYS A 666 -48.28 16.67 12.99
N LEU A 667 -48.09 15.34 13.02
CA LEU A 667 -47.86 14.52 11.82
C LEU A 667 -49.14 14.23 11.00
N LYS A 668 -50.33 14.38 11.60
CA LYS A 668 -51.61 14.26 10.88
C LYS A 668 -52.00 15.58 10.21
N ASP A 669 -51.75 16.72 10.85
CA ASP A 669 -52.14 18.01 10.27
C ASP A 669 -51.25 18.40 9.09
N MET A 670 -49.93 18.15 9.13
CA MET A 670 -49.06 18.30 7.94
C MET A 670 -49.48 17.39 6.77
N ARG A 671 -50.11 16.24 7.02
CA ARG A 671 -50.63 15.38 5.94
C ARG A 671 -51.91 15.95 5.31
N LYS A 672 -52.82 16.50 6.12
CA LYS A 672 -54.04 17.18 5.61
C LYS A 672 -53.70 18.41 4.76
N GLU A 673 -52.66 19.16 5.13
CA GLU A 673 -52.22 20.35 4.39
C GLU A 673 -51.68 19.98 2.99
N ILE A 674 -50.94 18.87 2.88
CA ILE A 674 -50.49 18.34 1.58
C ILE A 674 -51.68 17.83 0.74
N ASP A 675 -52.64 17.11 1.35
CA ASP A 675 -53.81 16.58 0.63
C ASP A 675 -54.78 17.68 0.14
N THR A 676 -54.88 18.82 0.86
CA THR A 676 -55.71 19.97 0.45
C THR A 676 -55.10 20.76 -0.71
N HIS A 677 -53.78 20.81 -0.85
CA HIS A 677 -53.12 21.45 -1.99
C HIS A 677 -53.14 20.61 -3.29
N LEU A 678 -53.47 19.31 -3.21
CA LEU A 678 -53.56 18.41 -4.38
C LEU A 678 -54.99 18.26 -4.94
N THR A 679 -56.00 18.89 -4.32
CA THR A 679 -57.43 18.62 -4.59
C THR A 679 -58.20 19.77 -5.27
N SER A 680 -57.52 20.82 -5.77
CA SER A 680 -58.17 21.94 -6.49
C SER A 680 -57.53 22.30 -7.84
N SER A 681 -57.63 21.40 -8.82
CA SER A 681 -57.74 21.78 -10.25
C SER A 681 -58.50 20.72 -11.05
N HIS A 682 -59.32 21.16 -12.01
CA HIS A 682 -60.35 20.33 -12.63
C HIS A 682 -59.85 19.36 -13.73
N THR A 683 -60.58 18.25 -13.83
CA THR A 683 -60.66 17.16 -14.83
C THR A 683 -61.03 17.63 -16.25
N PRO A 684 -60.99 16.80 -17.35
CA PRO A 684 -61.24 15.33 -17.45
C PRO A 684 -60.14 14.45 -18.13
N PHE A 685 -59.89 13.18 -17.74
CA PHE A 685 -60.70 11.93 -17.88
C PHE A 685 -60.69 11.42 -19.35
N LEU A 686 -60.12 10.29 -19.80
CA LEU A 686 -60.11 8.84 -19.42
C LEU A 686 -58.98 8.10 -20.23
N ALA A 687 -58.51 6.85 -20.02
CA ALA A 687 -58.76 5.75 -19.08
C ALA A 687 -57.57 4.75 -19.01
N ASN A 688 -57.50 3.98 -17.92
CA ASN A 688 -57.00 2.60 -17.76
C ASN A 688 -55.65 2.12 -18.38
N LYS A 689 -54.64 2.02 -17.49
CA LYS A 689 -53.86 0.82 -17.06
C LYS A 689 -53.92 -0.48 -17.91
N PRO A 690 -52.93 -1.40 -17.76
CA PRO A 690 -51.49 -1.22 -17.46
C PRO A 690 -50.57 -2.11 -18.33
N PHE A 691 -49.25 -1.85 -18.37
CA PHE A 691 -48.28 -2.81 -18.92
C PHE A 691 -47.48 -3.53 -17.83
N LYS A 692 -47.53 -4.86 -17.85
CA LYS A 692 -46.59 -5.77 -17.16
C LYS A 692 -45.76 -6.50 -18.22
N SER A 693 -44.58 -6.97 -17.83
CA SER A 693 -43.54 -7.54 -18.69
C SER A 693 -43.81 -8.98 -19.14
N SER A 694 -43.09 -9.34 -20.21
CA SER A 694 -42.58 -10.68 -20.62
C SER A 694 -43.20 -11.32 -21.87
N GLY A 695 -42.37 -12.07 -22.63
CA GLY A 695 -42.86 -13.18 -23.46
C GLY A 695 -42.57 -13.18 -24.97
N GLN A 696 -41.34 -13.56 -25.35
CA GLN A 696 -40.99 -14.49 -26.46
C GLN A 696 -41.39 -14.23 -27.95
N LYS A 697 -40.37 -14.40 -28.81
CA LYS A 697 -40.32 -15.14 -30.11
C LYS A 697 -41.38 -14.87 -31.19
N ARG A 698 -40.91 -14.66 -32.44
CA ARG A 698 -40.95 -15.69 -33.52
C ARG A 698 -40.21 -15.29 -34.82
N HIS A 699 -39.74 -16.32 -35.53
CA HIS A 699 -39.27 -16.30 -36.93
C HIS A 699 -40.44 -16.33 -37.92
N SER A 700 -40.20 -15.82 -39.15
CA SER A 700 -40.57 -16.37 -40.49
C SER A 700 -40.28 -15.26 -41.52
N GLU A 701 -39.46 -15.40 -42.55
CA GLU A 701 -39.62 -16.23 -43.76
C GLU A 701 -41.00 -16.06 -44.44
N GLY A 702 -41.14 -15.61 -45.69
CA GLY A 702 -40.14 -15.09 -46.62
C GLY A 702 -40.68 -14.92 -48.06
N ASN A 703 -39.77 -14.54 -48.95
CA ASN A 703 -39.75 -14.78 -50.41
C ASN A 703 -40.34 -13.77 -51.43
N GLU A 704 -39.58 -13.67 -52.54
CA GLU A 704 -39.88 -13.24 -53.93
C GLU A 704 -40.46 -11.84 -54.28
N SER A 705 -39.61 -11.00 -54.91
CA SER A 705 -39.69 -10.77 -56.38
C SER A 705 -38.58 -9.84 -56.94
N ARG A 706 -38.14 -10.12 -58.18
CA ARG A 706 -37.36 -9.25 -59.10
C ARG A 706 -38.09 -9.31 -60.46
N PRO A 707 -38.15 -8.26 -61.30
CA PRO A 707 -37.08 -8.04 -62.30
C PRO A 707 -36.89 -6.60 -62.86
N ALA A 708 -35.90 -6.44 -63.76
CA ALA A 708 -35.71 -5.39 -64.81
C ALA A 708 -35.49 -3.90 -64.37
N LYS A 709 -34.36 -3.22 -64.69
CA LYS A 709 -33.72 -2.79 -65.98
C LYS A 709 -34.34 -1.54 -66.65
N PHE A 710 -33.58 -0.41 -66.67
CA PHE A 710 -33.50 0.61 -67.76
C PHE A 710 -32.27 1.53 -67.49
N THR A 711 -31.09 1.34 -68.09
CA THR A 711 -30.46 1.98 -69.29
C THR A 711 -30.25 3.51 -69.36
N LYS A 712 -28.96 3.90 -69.36
CA LYS A 712 -28.24 4.94 -70.15
C LYS A 712 -28.72 6.41 -70.19
N HIS A 713 -27.79 7.34 -69.90
CA HIS A 713 -27.13 8.15 -70.95
C HIS A 713 -25.76 8.73 -70.53
N ASN A 714 -24.85 8.94 -71.51
CA ASN A 714 -23.53 9.58 -71.35
C ASN A 714 -23.61 11.12 -71.42
N VAL A 715 -22.54 11.82 -71.02
CA VAL A 715 -21.68 12.65 -71.90
C VAL A 715 -20.34 12.94 -71.19
N GLU A 716 -19.25 13.02 -71.97
CA GLU A 716 -17.85 13.27 -71.55
C GLU A 716 -17.47 14.76 -71.68
N ASP A 717 -16.42 15.20 -70.96
CA ASP A 717 -15.28 16.03 -71.44
C ASP A 717 -14.51 16.68 -70.26
N VAL A 718 -13.24 17.09 -70.33
CA VAL A 718 -11.99 16.50 -70.89
C VAL A 718 -10.80 17.35 -70.40
N ALA A 719 -9.60 16.76 -70.20
CA ALA A 719 -8.28 17.45 -70.06
C ALA A 719 -8.03 18.37 -68.81
N LYS A 720 -6.79 18.65 -68.34
CA LYS A 720 -5.43 18.19 -68.71
C LYS A 720 -4.42 18.34 -67.54
N SER A 721 -3.56 17.34 -67.40
CA SER A 721 -2.17 17.32 -66.88
C SER A 721 -1.46 18.65 -66.53
N LYS A 722 -0.76 18.68 -65.36
CA LYS A 722 0.73 18.75 -65.34
C LYS A 722 1.38 18.40 -63.99
N LYS A 723 2.40 17.53 -64.04
CA LYS A 723 3.39 17.29 -62.96
C LYS A 723 4.42 18.43 -62.92
N SER A 724 5.01 18.67 -61.74
CA SER A 724 6.34 19.29 -61.61
C SER A 724 7.08 18.68 -60.41
N HIS A 725 8.26 18.13 -60.67
CA HIS A 725 9.19 17.56 -59.69
C HIS A 725 10.51 18.31 -59.85
N ARG A 726 11.13 18.78 -58.77
CA ARG A 726 12.56 19.13 -58.63
C ARG A 726 12.77 19.65 -57.20
N LYS A 727 13.88 19.46 -56.49
CA LYS A 727 14.98 18.48 -56.45
C LYS A 727 15.87 18.98 -55.28
N ARG A 728 16.52 18.06 -54.58
CA ARG A 728 17.57 18.33 -53.57
C ARG A 728 18.58 19.42 -53.97
N LYS A 729 19.14 20.10 -52.97
CA LYS A 729 20.59 20.31 -52.87
C LYS A 729 21.07 20.14 -51.42
N HIS A 730 22.17 19.42 -51.27
CA HIS A 730 23.08 19.54 -50.12
C HIS A 730 23.91 20.83 -50.28
N ASP A 731 24.36 21.40 -49.16
CA ASP A 731 25.78 21.51 -48.77
C ASP A 731 25.89 22.46 -47.55
N GLY A 732 26.66 22.08 -46.53
CA GLY A 732 26.77 22.78 -45.25
C GLY A 732 26.83 21.83 -44.07
#